data_AF-A0A094FFN2-F1
#
_entry.id   AF-A0A094FFN2-F1
#
_cell.length_a   1.000
_cell.length_b   1.000
_cell.length_c   1.000
_cell.angle_alpha   90.00
_cell.angle_beta   90.00
_cell.angle_gamma   90.00
#
_symmetry.space_group_name_H-M   'P 1'
#
loop_
_entity.id
_entity.type
_entity.pdbx_description
1 polymer ?
#
loop_
_entity_poly.entity_id
_entity_poly.type
_entity_poly.pdbx_seq_one_letter_code
_entity_poly.pdbx_strand_id
1 'polypeptide(L)'
;MISRSLCRRAGAAVSWNSRATMPLASKIQNPAFRAQMATTATNGATIKELPGDEAEDVLFDTLYGLRTIELNRPKKLNSLNGSMVRKIVPRMQEWTKSDMANIILLKGAGEKAMCAGGDVAELAKWNSEGPEGQQRSTDYFGLEYKLDHMIATYKKPLVALMDGITMGGGVGLSIHTPLRIATERTVFAMPETTIGFFPDVGASFFLPKMNGAVGTYLALTSDRLKGANVFYAGIATHYIHSTSLPSLEARLAELRFNDYDTLETRLSLIDSTLEEFTTGLPHDEPIQIAGAMREAIDRCFSPNSVPEIIAALEAETGETQEWAQKTLKTLHQRSPTSVYVTLRQMRLGKTWSIKETFQREHQIAAKFMRHPDFTEGVSALLIRKPEPGQPRVPPKWQPASLEDIKASDNVAEPFFEVEGEKKLGLLSEEDYTSYPHAKFSLPTESQVAQGKYRINPGTLHEDLPIQLGSYRHSLISPGGPSQLYSIAVRCGECYGSLVALAKDGSEAAVSREVAGRFPLDPDSDEGFAMVSTWFNECIEKHPHTCRLPGNLTGTEVAEFPTRLVDVGTDGDLRIRLIDSRGMTGQYAALSHRWSLNPTEHFKTTRLLLDQRKAGIDIDAMPLNFQDAVKVTRKLGIQYLWIDSLCIVQDDTNDWECESAAMGQVYNHSSVTIRAAPESSRTSSKQYTGGFLCRPTGATDSPTVEIPYRKRNGELAGSWFMQPDKYFHIGNWDLHTRGWVLQEEQLARRSISYYGDKVSW
;
A
#
# COMPACT_ATOMS: atom_id res chain seq x y z
N MET A 1 -69.91 0.98 40.29
CA MET A 1 -71.07 0.76 39.39
C MET A 1 -70.62 1.06 37.96
N ILE A 2 -70.89 0.16 37.01
CA ILE A 2 -71.71 0.40 35.79
C ILE A 2 -71.05 1.42 34.83
N SER A 3 -70.35 0.98 33.76
CA SER A 3 -70.89 0.73 32.39
C SER A 3 -71.34 2.02 31.66
N ARG A 4 -71.11 2.24 30.35
CA ARG A 4 -70.69 1.31 29.27
C ARG A 4 -70.24 2.06 27.99
N SER A 5 -69.36 1.41 27.22
CA SER A 5 -69.42 1.23 25.73
C SER A 5 -69.07 2.41 24.79
N LEU A 6 -68.43 2.28 23.62
CA LEU A 6 -67.80 1.20 22.80
C LEU A 6 -66.47 1.77 22.21
N CYS A 7 -65.49 1.09 21.61
CA CYS A 7 -65.09 -0.33 21.45
C CYS A 7 -63.55 -0.38 21.19
N ARG A 8 -62.79 -1.36 21.69
CA ARG A 8 -62.22 -2.57 21.00
C ARG A 8 -61.38 -2.30 19.74
N ARG A 9 -60.18 -2.89 19.57
CA ARG A 9 -59.59 -4.11 20.20
C ARG A 9 -58.05 -4.04 20.26
N ALA A 10 -57.43 -4.85 21.12
CA ALA A 10 -55.99 -4.88 21.40
C ALA A 10 -55.14 -5.68 20.39
N GLY A 11 -53.82 -5.43 20.38
CA GLY A 11 -52.79 -6.23 19.72
C GLY A 11 -51.44 -6.03 20.42
N ALA A 12 -50.70 -7.11 20.69
CA ALA A 12 -49.46 -7.10 21.48
C ALA A 12 -48.21 -6.85 20.62
N ALA A 13 -47.08 -6.61 21.28
CA ALA A 13 -45.78 -6.42 20.64
C ALA A 13 -45.34 -7.67 19.84
N VAL A 14 -44.99 -7.47 18.57
CA VAL A 14 -44.31 -8.45 17.70
C VAL A 14 -43.37 -7.70 16.77
N SER A 15 -42.17 -8.25 16.56
CA SER A 15 -41.18 -7.82 15.56
C SER A 15 -41.78 -7.70 14.14
N TRP A 16 -41.57 -6.56 13.46
CA TRP A 16 -42.02 -6.39 12.07
C TRP A 16 -40.87 -6.45 11.07
N ASN A 17 -40.71 -7.64 10.49
CA ASN A 17 -40.29 -7.77 9.10
C ASN A 17 -41.30 -7.03 8.21
N SER A 18 -40.87 -6.06 7.40
CA SER A 18 -41.69 -5.51 6.31
C SER A 18 -40.93 -5.58 4.99
N ARG A 19 -41.31 -6.56 4.16
CA ARG A 19 -41.05 -6.50 2.72
C ARG A 19 -41.77 -5.29 2.15
N ALA A 20 -41.04 -4.23 1.82
CA ALA A 20 -41.52 -3.21 0.90
C ALA A 20 -41.18 -3.67 -0.52
N THR A 21 -42.21 -3.96 -1.32
CA THR A 21 -42.07 -4.23 -2.75
C THR A 21 -41.49 -3.03 -3.47
N MET A 22 -40.30 -3.17 -4.06
CA MET A 22 -39.77 -2.13 -4.96
C MET A 22 -40.66 -2.00 -6.21
N PRO A 23 -40.88 -0.78 -6.73
CA PRO A 23 -41.66 -0.57 -7.94
C PRO A 23 -41.03 -1.23 -9.17
N LEU A 24 -41.84 -1.53 -10.18
CA LEU A 24 -41.41 -2.20 -11.41
C LEU A 24 -40.22 -1.48 -12.06
N ALA A 25 -39.16 -2.25 -12.36
CA ALA A 25 -38.08 -1.79 -13.22
C ALA A 25 -38.62 -1.30 -14.57
N SER A 26 -38.36 -0.04 -14.91
CA SER A 26 -38.72 0.53 -16.20
C SER A 26 -37.87 -0.12 -17.29
N LYS A 27 -38.50 -1.01 -18.08
CA LYS A 27 -37.91 -1.56 -19.29
C LYS A 27 -37.67 -0.44 -20.32
N ILE A 28 -36.46 0.12 -20.34
CA ILE A 28 -35.99 0.92 -21.48
C ILE A 28 -35.57 -0.05 -22.59
N GLN A 29 -36.56 -0.65 -23.25
CA GLN A 29 -36.37 -1.19 -24.59
C GLN A 29 -36.37 -0.01 -25.56
N ASN A 30 -35.19 0.47 -25.95
CA ASN A 30 -35.05 1.38 -27.08
C ASN A 30 -34.54 0.59 -28.31
N PRO A 31 -35.39 0.26 -29.30
CA PRO A 31 -34.99 -0.58 -30.43
C PRO A 31 -33.97 0.09 -31.37
N ALA A 32 -33.75 1.41 -31.25
CA ALA A 32 -32.93 2.19 -32.18
C ALA A 32 -31.42 1.88 -32.15
N PHE A 33 -30.91 1.23 -31.09
CA PHE A 33 -29.47 0.96 -30.95
C PHE A 33 -28.98 -0.33 -31.63
N ARG A 34 -29.87 -1.10 -32.29
CA ARG A 34 -29.54 -2.43 -32.84
C ARG A 34 -28.98 -2.41 -34.27
N ALA A 35 -28.73 -1.23 -34.84
CA ALA A 35 -28.41 -1.05 -36.26
C ALA A 35 -27.06 -0.34 -36.53
N GLN A 36 -26.05 -0.58 -35.69
CA GLN A 36 -24.66 -0.14 -35.96
C GLN A 36 -23.60 -1.04 -35.28
N MET A 37 -23.77 -2.36 -35.36
CA MET A 37 -22.76 -3.35 -34.93
C MET A 37 -22.42 -4.33 -36.07
N ALA A 38 -21.76 -3.80 -37.08
CA ALA A 38 -21.08 -4.49 -38.18
C ALA A 38 -20.11 -3.46 -38.79
N THR A 39 -18.79 -3.63 -38.88
CA THR A 39 -17.93 -4.78 -38.57
C THR A 39 -16.52 -4.30 -38.20
N THR A 40 -15.91 -4.95 -37.20
CA THR A 40 -14.55 -5.52 -37.32
C THR A 40 -14.47 -6.72 -36.38
N ALA A 41 -14.82 -7.90 -36.89
CA ALA A 41 -14.64 -9.15 -36.16
C ALA A 41 -13.15 -9.52 -36.20
N THR A 42 -12.45 -9.37 -35.07
CA THR A 42 -11.24 -10.16 -34.81
C THR A 42 -11.66 -11.62 -34.59
N ASN A 43 -10.85 -12.58 -35.06
CA ASN A 43 -11.16 -14.02 -35.08
C ASN A 43 -11.12 -14.71 -33.68
N GLY A 44 -11.54 -14.03 -32.63
CA GLY A 44 -11.69 -14.60 -31.30
C GLY A 44 -13.00 -15.37 -31.16
N ALA A 45 -12.92 -16.64 -30.74
CA ALA A 45 -14.12 -17.42 -30.41
C ALA A 45 -14.86 -16.73 -29.24
N THR A 46 -16.10 -16.31 -29.47
CA THR A 46 -16.87 -15.60 -28.45
C THR A 46 -17.21 -16.56 -27.31
N ILE A 47 -16.59 -16.35 -26.14
CA ILE A 47 -17.00 -17.02 -24.91
C ILE A 47 -18.39 -16.48 -24.54
N LYS A 48 -19.32 -17.39 -24.23
CA LYS A 48 -20.71 -17.10 -23.90
C LYS A 48 -21.18 -18.08 -22.84
N GLU A 49 -22.12 -17.65 -22.00
CA GLU A 49 -22.82 -18.50 -21.02
C GLU A 49 -23.52 -19.69 -21.71
N LEU A 50 -23.57 -20.82 -21.00
CA LEU A 50 -24.12 -22.09 -21.46
C LEU A 50 -25.36 -22.49 -20.64
N PRO A 51 -26.26 -23.33 -21.20
CA PRO A 51 -27.34 -23.93 -20.43
C PRO A 51 -26.80 -24.72 -19.22
N GLY A 52 -27.27 -24.39 -18.02
CA GLY A 52 -26.81 -24.98 -16.76
C GLY A 52 -25.82 -24.11 -15.97
N ASP A 53 -25.41 -22.96 -16.51
CA ASP A 53 -24.63 -21.97 -15.78
C ASP A 53 -25.43 -21.39 -14.59
N GLU A 54 -24.79 -21.27 -13.42
CA GLU A 54 -25.41 -20.74 -12.19
C GLU A 54 -25.67 -19.23 -12.36
N ALA A 55 -26.88 -18.72 -12.12
CA ALA A 55 -27.24 -17.35 -12.51
C ALA A 55 -26.50 -16.23 -11.75
N GLU A 56 -26.17 -16.46 -10.48
CA GLU A 56 -25.62 -15.45 -9.55
C GLU A 56 -24.26 -15.88 -8.95
N ASP A 57 -23.52 -16.78 -9.62
CA ASP A 57 -22.19 -17.23 -9.16
C ASP A 57 -21.07 -16.18 -9.30
N VAL A 58 -21.33 -15.13 -10.09
CA VAL A 58 -20.56 -13.88 -10.13
C VAL A 58 -21.55 -12.74 -10.08
N LEU A 59 -21.34 -11.80 -9.15
CA LEU A 59 -22.07 -10.54 -9.08
C LEU A 59 -21.21 -9.45 -9.73
N PHE A 60 -21.87 -8.57 -10.49
CA PHE A 60 -21.24 -7.40 -11.09
C PHE A 60 -21.91 -6.13 -10.56
N ASP A 61 -21.11 -5.21 -10.03
CA ASP A 61 -21.60 -3.92 -9.54
C ASP A 61 -20.93 -2.74 -10.25
N THR A 62 -21.55 -1.56 -10.16
CA THR A 62 -21.13 -0.33 -10.83
C THR A 62 -21.39 0.88 -9.95
N LEU A 63 -20.31 1.46 -9.43
CA LEU A 63 -20.33 2.67 -8.62
C LEU A 63 -19.41 3.72 -9.26
N TYR A 64 -19.97 4.78 -9.83
CA TYR A 64 -19.22 5.83 -10.55
C TYR A 64 -18.21 5.25 -11.58
N GLY A 65 -16.91 5.44 -11.34
CA GLY A 65 -15.82 4.91 -12.17
C GLY A 65 -15.44 3.45 -11.87
N LEU A 66 -15.86 2.90 -10.74
CA LEU A 66 -15.54 1.54 -10.29
C LEU A 66 -16.47 0.51 -10.94
N ARG A 67 -15.91 -0.64 -11.30
CA ARG A 67 -16.64 -1.84 -11.72
C ARG A 67 -16.17 -3.02 -10.90
N THR A 68 -17.09 -3.67 -10.20
CA THR A 68 -16.74 -4.75 -9.27
C THR A 68 -17.11 -6.11 -9.85
N ILE A 69 -16.21 -7.07 -9.73
CA ILE A 69 -16.40 -8.50 -9.97
C ILE A 69 -16.36 -9.16 -8.60
N GLU A 70 -17.49 -9.66 -8.12
CA GLU A 70 -17.60 -10.36 -6.85
C GLU A 70 -17.90 -11.85 -7.10
N LEU A 71 -16.95 -12.71 -6.72
CA LEU A 71 -17.08 -14.16 -6.86
C LEU A 71 -18.04 -14.68 -5.78
N ASN A 72 -19.24 -15.13 -6.17
CA ASN A 72 -20.35 -15.38 -5.24
C ASN A 72 -20.69 -16.88 -5.13
N ARG A 73 -19.73 -17.67 -4.64
CA ARG A 73 -19.94 -19.07 -4.25
C ARG A 73 -19.40 -19.35 -2.84
N PRO A 74 -19.78 -18.58 -1.79
CA PRO A 74 -19.12 -18.63 -0.48
C PRO A 74 -19.20 -20.00 0.20
N LYS A 75 -20.26 -20.77 -0.09
CA LYS A 75 -20.43 -22.17 0.37
C LYS A 75 -19.36 -23.14 -0.17
N LYS A 76 -18.72 -22.79 -1.29
CA LYS A 76 -17.60 -23.49 -1.92
C LYS A 76 -16.27 -22.70 -1.81
N LEU A 77 -16.19 -21.74 -0.89
CA LEU A 77 -15.03 -20.84 -0.74
C LEU A 77 -14.68 -20.10 -2.04
N ASN A 78 -15.72 -19.70 -2.78
CA ASN A 78 -15.63 -18.95 -4.04
C ASN A 78 -14.81 -19.66 -5.13
N SER A 79 -14.79 -21.01 -5.13
CA SER A 79 -14.03 -21.77 -6.12
C SER A 79 -14.49 -21.50 -7.56
N LEU A 80 -13.52 -21.22 -8.43
CA LEU A 80 -13.75 -20.86 -9.82
C LEU A 80 -14.27 -22.05 -10.62
N ASN A 81 -15.25 -21.82 -11.49
CA ASN A 81 -15.76 -22.82 -12.42
C ASN A 81 -15.92 -22.21 -13.82
N GLY A 82 -16.20 -23.06 -14.82
CA GLY A 82 -16.39 -22.59 -16.19
C GLY A 82 -17.56 -21.61 -16.35
N SER A 83 -18.55 -21.66 -15.46
CA SER A 83 -19.73 -20.80 -15.46
C SER A 83 -19.39 -19.35 -15.12
N MET A 84 -18.59 -19.16 -14.06
CA MET A 84 -18.05 -17.87 -13.64
C MET A 84 -17.14 -17.28 -14.73
N VAL A 85 -16.22 -18.08 -15.29
CA VAL A 85 -15.33 -17.63 -16.37
C VAL A 85 -16.11 -17.16 -17.60
N ARG A 86 -17.19 -17.87 -17.97
CA ARG A 86 -18.10 -17.49 -19.07
C ARG A 86 -18.85 -16.18 -18.85
N LYS A 87 -19.01 -15.72 -17.60
CA LYS A 87 -19.58 -14.40 -17.26
C LYS A 87 -18.52 -13.31 -17.17
N ILE A 88 -17.38 -13.61 -16.54
CA ILE A 88 -16.31 -12.64 -16.30
C ILE A 88 -15.68 -12.17 -17.62
N VAL A 89 -15.35 -13.10 -18.54
CA VAL A 89 -14.65 -12.73 -19.78
C VAL A 89 -15.44 -11.72 -20.63
N PRO A 90 -16.72 -11.95 -20.99
CA PRO A 90 -17.49 -10.99 -21.78
C PRO A 90 -17.66 -9.64 -21.08
N ARG A 91 -17.83 -9.64 -19.74
CA ARG A 91 -17.99 -8.41 -18.95
C ARG A 91 -16.72 -7.57 -18.95
N MET A 92 -15.56 -8.18 -18.75
CA MET A 92 -14.28 -7.47 -18.85
C MET A 92 -14.02 -6.98 -20.28
N GLN A 93 -14.38 -7.74 -21.33
CA GLN A 93 -14.28 -7.27 -22.72
C GLN A 93 -15.22 -6.10 -23.05
N GLU A 94 -16.39 -6.02 -22.41
CA GLU A 94 -17.29 -4.87 -22.45
C GLU A 94 -16.66 -3.65 -21.76
N TRP A 95 -16.17 -3.81 -20.53
CA TRP A 95 -15.56 -2.72 -19.77
C TRP A 95 -14.27 -2.18 -20.39
N THR A 96 -13.47 -3.00 -21.08
CA THR A 96 -12.31 -2.51 -21.87
C THR A 96 -12.70 -1.43 -22.88
N LYS A 97 -13.93 -1.49 -23.41
CA LYS A 97 -14.46 -0.55 -24.42
C LYS A 97 -15.25 0.63 -23.83
N SER A 98 -15.41 0.69 -22.51
CA SER A 98 -16.24 1.70 -21.85
C SER A 98 -15.37 2.71 -21.11
N ASP A 99 -15.35 3.96 -21.55
CA ASP A 99 -14.57 5.03 -20.91
C ASP A 99 -15.05 5.31 -19.47
N MET A 100 -16.32 5.03 -19.18
CA MET A 100 -16.92 5.13 -17.85
C MET A 100 -16.43 4.04 -16.86
N ALA A 101 -15.79 2.97 -17.33
CA ALA A 101 -15.17 1.95 -16.49
C ALA A 101 -13.70 2.32 -16.27
N ASN A 102 -13.40 2.99 -15.16
CA ASN A 102 -12.07 3.51 -14.86
C ASN A 102 -11.20 2.54 -14.07
N ILE A 103 -11.79 1.80 -13.12
CA ILE A 103 -11.11 0.84 -12.27
C ILE A 103 -11.95 -0.43 -12.22
N ILE A 104 -11.31 -1.58 -12.41
CA ILE A 104 -11.92 -2.89 -12.16
C ILE A 104 -11.43 -3.40 -10.81
N LEU A 105 -12.37 -3.83 -9.96
CA LEU A 105 -12.09 -4.44 -8.66
C LEU A 105 -12.53 -5.90 -8.68
N LEU A 106 -11.64 -6.80 -8.28
CA LEU A 106 -11.95 -8.21 -8.09
C LEU A 106 -11.94 -8.56 -6.60
N LYS A 107 -13.03 -9.17 -6.11
CA LYS A 107 -13.17 -9.63 -4.72
C LYS A 107 -13.98 -10.92 -4.61
N GLY A 108 -13.93 -11.58 -3.46
CA GLY A 108 -14.80 -12.73 -3.13
C GLY A 108 -15.96 -12.32 -2.23
N ALA A 109 -17.10 -13.00 -2.34
CA ALA A 109 -18.23 -12.83 -1.44
C ALA A 109 -17.97 -13.51 -0.09
N GLY A 110 -18.23 -12.78 1.01
CA GLY A 110 -18.10 -13.26 2.38
C GLY A 110 -16.66 -13.30 2.93
N GLU A 111 -16.52 -13.50 4.23
CA GLU A 111 -15.29 -13.17 4.99
C GLU A 111 -14.18 -14.24 4.99
N LYS A 112 -14.35 -15.36 4.26
CA LYS A 112 -13.47 -16.55 4.38
C LYS A 112 -12.49 -16.75 3.23
N ALA A 113 -12.87 -16.35 2.02
CA ALA A 113 -12.13 -16.67 0.82
C ALA A 113 -12.38 -15.63 -0.28
N MET A 114 -11.30 -15.13 -0.87
CA MET A 114 -11.36 -14.46 -2.15
C MET A 114 -11.71 -15.51 -3.22
N CYS A 115 -10.88 -16.56 -3.33
CA CYS A 115 -11.11 -17.75 -4.15
C CYS A 115 -10.15 -18.87 -3.73
N ALA A 116 -10.68 -20.04 -3.37
CA ALA A 116 -9.91 -21.20 -2.93
C ALA A 116 -9.48 -22.15 -4.06
N GLY A 117 -9.37 -21.66 -5.29
CA GLY A 117 -8.93 -22.41 -6.48
C GLY A 117 -10.06 -22.81 -7.41
N GLY A 118 -9.75 -23.56 -8.46
CA GLY A 118 -10.77 -24.12 -9.35
C GLY A 118 -11.64 -25.19 -8.66
N ASP A 119 -12.82 -25.48 -9.21
CA ASP A 119 -13.74 -26.53 -8.74
C ASP A 119 -13.23 -27.93 -9.15
N VAL A 120 -11.98 -28.26 -8.81
CA VAL A 120 -11.24 -29.47 -9.24
C VAL A 120 -11.93 -30.78 -8.89
N ALA A 121 -12.80 -30.78 -7.87
CA ALA A 121 -13.64 -31.91 -7.49
C ALA A 121 -14.75 -32.23 -8.53
N GLU A 122 -15.04 -31.31 -9.44
CA GLU A 122 -15.86 -31.56 -10.63
C GLU A 122 -15.01 -32.17 -11.76
N LEU A 123 -13.81 -31.63 -12.00
CA LEU A 123 -12.86 -32.14 -13.01
C LEU A 123 -12.48 -33.61 -12.78
N ALA A 124 -12.19 -33.99 -11.53
CA ALA A 124 -11.87 -35.39 -11.19
C ALA A 124 -13.04 -36.37 -11.44
N LYS A 125 -14.30 -35.89 -11.41
CA LYS A 125 -15.46 -36.70 -11.80
C LYS A 125 -15.51 -36.88 -13.31
N TRP A 126 -15.36 -35.79 -14.08
CA TRP A 126 -15.31 -35.86 -15.54
C TRP A 126 -14.14 -36.74 -16.01
N ASN A 127 -12.95 -36.66 -15.40
CA ASN A 127 -11.83 -37.52 -15.76
C ASN A 127 -12.11 -39.02 -15.54
N SER A 128 -13.06 -39.35 -14.65
CA SER A 128 -13.53 -40.72 -14.42
C SER A 128 -14.56 -41.20 -15.47
N GLU A 129 -15.09 -40.30 -16.31
CA GLU A 129 -15.99 -40.60 -17.44
C GLU A 129 -15.22 -41.02 -18.71
N GLY A 130 -13.88 -41.05 -18.66
CA GLY A 130 -13.00 -41.43 -19.78
C GLY A 130 -12.60 -40.25 -20.67
N PRO A 131 -12.14 -40.50 -21.91
CA PRO A 131 -11.53 -39.47 -22.77
C PRO A 131 -12.37 -38.22 -23.02
N GLU A 132 -13.70 -38.36 -23.13
CA GLU A 132 -14.60 -37.21 -23.33
C GLU A 132 -14.64 -36.29 -22.11
N GLY A 133 -14.67 -36.85 -20.90
CA GLY A 133 -14.64 -36.06 -19.67
C GLY A 133 -13.25 -35.50 -19.36
N GLN A 134 -12.17 -36.20 -19.74
CA GLN A 134 -10.80 -35.67 -19.70
C GLN A 134 -10.63 -34.47 -20.66
N GLN A 135 -11.24 -34.53 -21.85
CA GLN A 135 -11.29 -33.39 -22.77
C GLN A 135 -12.10 -32.23 -22.16
N ARG A 136 -13.26 -32.50 -21.55
CA ARG A 136 -14.07 -31.47 -20.87
C ARG A 136 -13.30 -30.75 -19.76
N SER A 137 -12.48 -31.46 -18.98
CA SER A 137 -11.58 -30.84 -17.99
C SER A 137 -10.47 -30.01 -18.65
N THR A 138 -9.92 -30.49 -19.77
CA THR A 138 -8.92 -29.76 -20.58
C THR A 138 -9.49 -28.47 -21.20
N ASP A 139 -10.77 -28.49 -21.59
CA ASP A 139 -11.51 -27.34 -22.10
C ASP A 139 -11.79 -26.31 -20.99
N TYR A 140 -11.99 -26.75 -19.74
CA TYR A 140 -12.10 -25.87 -18.57
C TYR A 140 -10.81 -25.08 -18.32
N PHE A 141 -9.65 -25.74 -18.26
CA PHE A 141 -8.35 -25.03 -18.15
C PHE A 141 -8.12 -24.11 -19.36
N GLY A 142 -8.54 -24.53 -20.56
CA GLY A 142 -8.55 -23.69 -21.75
C GLY A 142 -9.49 -22.48 -21.69
N LEU A 143 -10.40 -22.38 -20.73
CA LEU A 143 -11.19 -21.18 -20.42
C LEU A 143 -10.52 -20.36 -19.29
N GLU A 144 -10.07 -21.01 -18.22
CA GLU A 144 -9.38 -20.38 -17.08
C GLU A 144 -8.14 -19.60 -17.55
N TYR A 145 -7.21 -20.25 -18.26
CA TYR A 145 -5.97 -19.60 -18.71
C TYR A 145 -6.21 -18.49 -19.76
N LYS A 146 -7.36 -18.49 -20.45
CA LYS A 146 -7.77 -17.36 -21.31
C LYS A 146 -8.20 -16.14 -20.48
N LEU A 147 -8.83 -16.37 -19.33
CA LEU A 147 -9.17 -15.30 -18.38
C LEU A 147 -7.90 -14.79 -17.69
N ASP A 148 -7.02 -15.67 -17.20
CA ASP A 148 -5.77 -15.28 -16.54
C ASP A 148 -4.85 -14.48 -17.47
N HIS A 149 -4.71 -14.90 -18.74
CA HIS A 149 -3.98 -14.13 -19.75
C HIS A 149 -4.63 -12.76 -20.03
N MET A 150 -5.96 -12.69 -20.06
CA MET A 150 -6.67 -11.42 -20.25
C MET A 150 -6.52 -10.49 -19.05
N ILE A 151 -6.46 -11.02 -17.83
CA ILE A 151 -6.12 -10.30 -16.59
C ILE A 151 -4.68 -9.78 -16.67
N ALA A 152 -3.73 -10.65 -17.03
CA ALA A 152 -2.31 -10.33 -17.16
C ALA A 152 -1.98 -9.29 -18.23
N THR A 153 -2.82 -9.17 -19.26
CA THR A 153 -2.66 -8.23 -20.39
C THR A 153 -3.71 -7.12 -20.43
N TYR A 154 -4.47 -6.96 -19.34
CA TYR A 154 -5.62 -6.07 -19.28
C TYR A 154 -5.24 -4.59 -19.45
N LYS A 155 -6.03 -3.85 -20.22
CA LYS A 155 -5.70 -2.47 -20.66
C LYS A 155 -6.30 -1.36 -19.80
N LYS A 156 -6.89 -1.71 -18.65
CA LYS A 156 -7.44 -0.79 -17.66
C LYS A 156 -6.93 -1.15 -16.27
N PRO A 157 -6.89 -0.20 -15.32
CA PRO A 157 -6.54 -0.51 -13.93
C PRO A 157 -7.40 -1.63 -13.36
N LEU A 158 -6.73 -2.64 -12.80
CA LEU A 158 -7.35 -3.82 -12.20
C LEU A 158 -6.71 -4.06 -10.83
N VAL A 159 -7.55 -4.14 -9.81
CA VAL A 159 -7.16 -4.30 -8.40
C VAL A 159 -7.76 -5.59 -7.86
N ALA A 160 -6.95 -6.44 -7.23
CA ALA A 160 -7.41 -7.66 -6.57
C ALA A 160 -7.42 -7.50 -5.04
N LEU A 161 -8.58 -7.69 -4.41
CA LEU A 161 -8.73 -7.79 -2.96
C LEU A 161 -8.58 -9.26 -2.54
N MET A 162 -7.43 -9.62 -2.00
CA MET A 162 -7.10 -10.98 -1.54
C MET A 162 -7.62 -11.24 -0.12
N ASP A 163 -8.81 -10.72 0.25
CA ASP A 163 -9.36 -10.89 1.60
C ASP A 163 -9.80 -12.35 1.83
N GLY A 164 -9.07 -13.06 2.68
CA GLY A 164 -9.27 -14.49 2.94
C GLY A 164 -8.41 -15.44 2.10
N ILE A 165 -8.82 -16.71 2.04
CA ILE A 165 -8.14 -17.75 1.26
C ILE A 165 -8.03 -17.35 -0.23
N THR A 166 -6.81 -17.40 -0.75
CA THR A 166 -6.46 -17.16 -2.17
C THR A 166 -5.50 -18.27 -2.62
N MET A 167 -6.00 -19.28 -3.33
CA MET A 167 -5.23 -20.48 -3.73
C MET A 167 -5.54 -20.89 -5.16
N GLY A 168 -4.62 -21.59 -5.85
CA GLY A 168 -4.82 -22.11 -7.22
C GLY A 168 -5.35 -21.04 -8.18
N GLY A 169 -6.46 -21.30 -8.89
CA GLY A 169 -7.16 -20.30 -9.71
C GLY A 169 -7.45 -18.94 -9.05
N GLY A 170 -7.60 -18.86 -7.72
CA GLY A 170 -7.69 -17.57 -7.01
C GLY A 170 -6.40 -16.74 -7.05
N VAL A 171 -5.25 -17.43 -7.12
CA VAL A 171 -3.95 -16.83 -7.39
C VAL A 171 -3.89 -16.39 -8.86
N GLY A 172 -4.33 -17.19 -9.83
CA GLY A 172 -4.41 -16.80 -11.25
C GLY A 172 -5.15 -15.49 -11.47
N LEU A 173 -6.33 -15.37 -10.86
CA LEU A 173 -7.15 -14.15 -10.93
C LEU A 173 -6.54 -12.91 -10.26
N SER A 174 -5.54 -13.08 -9.37
CA SER A 174 -4.98 -11.97 -8.57
C SER A 174 -3.51 -11.64 -8.87
N ILE A 175 -2.63 -12.63 -8.98
CA ILE A 175 -1.16 -12.45 -9.10
C ILE A 175 -0.73 -11.65 -10.33
N HIS A 176 -1.53 -11.76 -11.40
CA HIS A 176 -1.30 -11.08 -12.66
C HIS A 176 -1.81 -9.63 -12.68
N THR A 177 -2.57 -9.21 -11.67
CA THR A 177 -3.03 -7.82 -11.54
C THR A 177 -1.89 -6.91 -11.05
N PRO A 178 -1.83 -5.65 -11.49
CA PRO A 178 -0.78 -4.71 -11.06
C PRO A 178 -0.84 -4.38 -9.56
N LEU A 179 -2.05 -4.34 -8.99
CA LEU A 179 -2.30 -3.93 -7.60
C LEU A 179 -3.06 -5.04 -6.85
N ARG A 180 -2.41 -5.59 -5.82
CA ARG A 180 -2.80 -6.82 -5.11
C ARG A 180 -2.80 -6.52 -3.61
N ILE A 181 -3.98 -6.45 -3.01
CA ILE A 181 -4.15 -6.06 -1.61
C ILE A 181 -4.35 -7.31 -0.76
N ALA A 182 -3.40 -7.59 0.13
CA ALA A 182 -3.57 -8.53 1.22
C ALA A 182 -4.20 -7.85 2.45
N THR A 183 -4.82 -8.66 3.30
CA THR A 183 -5.40 -8.31 4.59
C THR A 183 -4.86 -9.25 5.67
N GLU A 184 -5.23 -9.06 6.93
CA GLU A 184 -4.94 -10.02 8.01
C GLU A 184 -5.55 -11.41 7.78
N ARG A 185 -6.54 -11.52 6.87
CA ARG A 185 -7.24 -12.76 6.54
C ARG A 185 -6.62 -13.50 5.36
N THR A 186 -5.75 -12.85 4.58
CA THR A 186 -5.19 -13.46 3.37
C THR A 186 -4.45 -14.75 3.70
N VAL A 187 -4.77 -15.83 2.99
CA VAL A 187 -4.00 -17.08 3.03
C VAL A 187 -3.65 -17.50 1.61
N PHE A 188 -2.40 -17.26 1.22
CA PHE A 188 -1.84 -17.66 -0.06
C PHE A 188 -1.27 -19.09 0.00
N ALA A 189 -1.54 -19.90 -1.03
CA ALA A 189 -0.80 -21.13 -1.31
C ALA A 189 -1.02 -21.61 -2.76
N MET A 190 -0.07 -22.42 -3.25
CA MET A 190 -0.22 -23.26 -4.44
C MET A 190 -0.31 -24.75 -4.01
N PRO A 191 -1.51 -25.26 -3.64
CA PRO A 191 -1.71 -26.61 -3.11
C PRO A 191 -1.64 -27.75 -4.14
N GLU A 192 -1.29 -27.49 -5.39
CA GLU A 192 -1.50 -28.39 -6.53
C GLU A 192 -0.71 -29.71 -6.41
N THR A 193 0.54 -29.67 -5.91
CA THR A 193 1.34 -30.90 -5.68
C THR A 193 0.76 -31.81 -4.59
N THR A 194 -0.15 -31.29 -3.75
CA THR A 194 -0.88 -32.05 -2.72
C THR A 194 -2.04 -32.85 -3.31
N ILE A 195 -2.57 -32.45 -4.48
CA ILE A 195 -3.70 -33.11 -5.16
C ILE A 195 -3.30 -33.88 -6.41
N GLY A 196 -2.00 -34.10 -6.64
CA GLY A 196 -1.52 -34.78 -7.84
C GLY A 196 -1.57 -33.92 -9.10
N PHE A 197 -1.41 -32.60 -8.94
CA PHE A 197 -1.35 -31.60 -10.01
C PHE A 197 -0.05 -30.77 -9.91
N PHE A 198 0.13 -29.79 -10.79
CA PHE A 198 1.28 -28.88 -10.80
C PHE A 198 0.77 -27.44 -10.59
N PRO A 199 1.56 -26.52 -9.98
CA PRO A 199 1.19 -25.11 -9.89
C PRO A 199 1.02 -24.49 -11.27
N ASP A 200 -0.20 -24.08 -11.60
CA ASP A 200 -0.62 -23.59 -12.92
C ASP A 200 -1.07 -22.12 -12.84
N VAL A 201 -2.00 -21.69 -13.70
CA VAL A 201 -2.54 -20.32 -13.75
C VAL A 201 -1.46 -19.23 -13.72
N GLY A 202 -0.41 -19.45 -14.52
CA GLY A 202 0.73 -18.56 -14.64
C GLY A 202 1.79 -18.69 -13.54
N ALA A 203 1.68 -19.67 -12.65
CA ALA A 203 2.66 -19.91 -11.59
C ALA A 203 4.06 -20.25 -12.13
N SER A 204 4.16 -20.93 -13.27
CA SER A 204 5.47 -21.14 -13.92
C SER A 204 6.07 -19.85 -14.49
N PHE A 205 5.28 -18.77 -14.67
CA PHE A 205 5.81 -17.44 -14.98
C PHE A 205 6.31 -16.70 -13.73
N PHE A 206 5.50 -16.62 -12.66
CA PHE A 206 5.80 -15.71 -11.54
C PHE A 206 6.68 -16.32 -10.44
N LEU A 207 6.48 -17.60 -10.07
CA LEU A 207 7.27 -18.23 -9.00
C LEU A 207 8.78 -18.27 -9.33
N PRO A 208 9.23 -18.61 -10.55
CA PRO A 208 10.67 -18.58 -10.90
C PRO A 208 11.31 -17.18 -10.97
N LYS A 209 10.48 -16.14 -10.86
CA LYS A 209 10.89 -14.72 -10.90
C LYS A 209 10.82 -14.04 -9.52
N MET A 210 10.41 -14.76 -8.47
CA MET A 210 10.57 -14.33 -7.08
C MET A 210 12.05 -14.26 -6.70
N ASN A 211 12.35 -13.58 -5.58
CA ASN A 211 13.71 -13.52 -5.03
C ASN A 211 14.22 -14.93 -4.66
N GLY A 212 15.48 -15.22 -5.00
CA GLY A 212 16.13 -16.51 -4.75
C GLY A 212 15.37 -17.72 -5.30
N ALA A 213 15.27 -18.77 -4.48
CA ALA A 213 14.54 -20.01 -4.74
C ALA A 213 13.17 -20.06 -4.01
N VAL A 214 12.72 -18.97 -3.39
CA VAL A 214 11.48 -18.91 -2.60
C VAL A 214 10.26 -19.41 -3.39
N GLY A 215 10.14 -19.02 -4.66
CA GLY A 215 9.06 -19.52 -5.51
C GLY A 215 9.14 -21.02 -5.80
N THR A 216 10.34 -21.61 -5.92
CA THR A 216 10.50 -23.07 -6.06
C THR A 216 10.13 -23.79 -4.75
N TYR A 217 10.51 -23.25 -3.59
CA TYR A 217 10.09 -23.76 -2.28
C TYR A 217 8.56 -23.79 -2.15
N LEU A 218 7.88 -22.66 -2.42
CA LEU A 218 6.42 -22.56 -2.37
C LEU A 218 5.74 -23.51 -3.37
N ALA A 219 6.27 -23.61 -4.59
CA ALA A 219 5.74 -24.49 -5.64
C ALA A 219 5.77 -25.98 -5.26
N LEU A 220 6.90 -26.46 -4.74
CA LEU A 220 7.07 -27.89 -4.43
C LEU A 220 6.38 -28.29 -3.13
N THR A 221 6.50 -27.45 -2.09
CA THR A 221 6.00 -27.78 -0.75
C THR A 221 4.52 -27.49 -0.54
N SER A 222 3.93 -26.60 -1.34
CA SER A 222 2.60 -26.01 -1.07
C SER A 222 2.49 -25.32 0.30
N ASP A 223 3.58 -24.77 0.83
CA ASP A 223 3.55 -24.05 2.10
C ASP A 223 2.68 -22.78 2.01
N ARG A 224 2.14 -22.35 3.16
CA ARG A 224 1.14 -21.29 3.25
C ARG A 224 1.73 -20.02 3.79
N LEU A 225 1.52 -18.92 3.07
CA LEU A 225 1.79 -17.57 3.56
C LEU A 225 0.48 -16.93 4.02
N LYS A 226 0.55 -16.15 5.10
CA LYS A 226 -0.62 -15.52 5.72
C LYS A 226 -0.38 -14.04 5.97
N GLY A 227 -1.44 -13.24 5.95
CA GLY A 227 -1.39 -11.86 6.44
C GLY A 227 -0.28 -11.04 5.78
N ALA A 228 0.50 -10.35 6.62
CA ALA A 228 1.63 -9.53 6.18
C ALA A 228 2.73 -10.33 5.45
N ASN A 229 2.85 -11.64 5.69
CA ASN A 229 3.84 -12.49 5.02
C ASN A 229 3.54 -12.73 3.53
N VAL A 230 2.29 -12.51 3.07
CA VAL A 230 1.96 -12.49 1.63
C VAL A 230 2.50 -11.22 0.97
N PHE A 231 2.49 -10.09 1.69
CA PHE A 231 3.10 -8.84 1.26
C PHE A 231 4.64 -8.91 1.30
N TYR A 232 5.24 -9.38 2.41
CA TYR A 232 6.71 -9.51 2.53
C TYR A 232 7.34 -10.43 1.46
N ALA A 233 6.63 -11.47 1.02
CA ALA A 233 7.08 -12.35 -0.07
C ALA A 233 6.98 -11.71 -1.48
N GLY A 234 6.43 -10.49 -1.60
CA GLY A 234 6.19 -9.81 -2.88
C GLY A 234 4.96 -10.32 -3.66
N ILE A 235 4.17 -11.21 -3.06
CA ILE A 235 2.97 -11.78 -3.69
C ILE A 235 1.84 -10.74 -3.69
N ALA A 236 1.61 -10.04 -2.59
CA ALA A 236 0.78 -8.84 -2.56
C ALA A 236 1.64 -7.58 -2.79
N THR A 237 1.05 -6.53 -3.38
CA THR A 237 1.70 -5.20 -3.47
C THR A 237 1.38 -4.33 -2.27
N HIS A 238 0.24 -4.53 -1.62
CA HIS A 238 -0.22 -3.75 -0.48
C HIS A 238 -0.70 -4.66 0.64
N TYR A 239 -0.66 -4.14 1.87
CA TYR A 239 -1.30 -4.75 3.03
C TYR A 239 -2.22 -3.70 3.69
N ILE A 240 -3.52 -4.00 3.74
CA ILE A 240 -4.57 -3.12 4.26
C ILE A 240 -5.48 -3.96 5.16
N HIS A 241 -5.73 -3.50 6.38
CA HIS A 241 -6.60 -4.22 7.32
C HIS A 241 -8.05 -4.32 6.79
N SER A 242 -8.70 -5.48 6.95
CA SER A 242 -9.99 -5.77 6.31
C SER A 242 -11.10 -4.75 6.63
N THR A 243 -11.05 -4.13 7.82
CA THR A 243 -12.02 -3.09 8.23
C THR A 243 -11.97 -1.82 7.39
N SER A 244 -10.85 -1.55 6.71
CA SER A 244 -10.67 -0.37 5.86
C SER A 244 -11.19 -0.59 4.42
N LEU A 245 -11.45 -1.84 4.02
CA LEU A 245 -11.85 -2.17 2.65
C LEU A 245 -13.14 -1.46 2.18
N PRO A 246 -14.24 -1.35 2.97
CA PRO A 246 -15.44 -0.66 2.50
C PRO A 246 -15.20 0.82 2.17
N SER A 247 -14.37 1.49 2.98
CA SER A 247 -13.99 2.89 2.76
C SER A 247 -13.05 3.03 1.56
N LEU A 248 -12.15 2.05 1.35
CA LEU A 248 -11.29 1.99 0.18
C LEU A 248 -12.09 1.78 -1.11
N GLU A 249 -13.07 0.86 -1.13
CA GLU A 249 -13.95 0.65 -2.29
C GLU A 249 -14.70 1.94 -2.68
N ALA A 250 -15.23 2.65 -1.68
CA ALA A 250 -15.87 3.95 -1.90
C ALA A 250 -14.88 4.98 -2.49
N ARG A 251 -13.67 5.09 -1.91
CA ARG A 251 -12.63 6.01 -2.38
C ARG A 251 -12.19 5.72 -3.82
N LEU A 252 -11.99 4.44 -4.17
CA LEU A 252 -11.65 4.03 -5.54
C LEU A 252 -12.74 4.42 -6.54
N ALA A 253 -14.01 4.38 -6.16
CA ALA A 253 -15.12 4.82 -7.02
C ALA A 253 -15.14 6.33 -7.28
N GLU A 254 -14.67 7.13 -6.33
CA GLU A 254 -14.57 8.59 -6.48
C GLU A 254 -13.45 9.05 -7.42
N LEU A 255 -12.44 8.21 -7.65
CA LEU A 255 -11.28 8.56 -8.47
C LEU A 255 -11.69 8.94 -9.90
N ARG A 256 -11.21 10.12 -10.33
CA ARG A 256 -11.40 10.64 -11.69
C ARG A 256 -10.07 10.66 -12.41
N PHE A 257 -10.12 10.27 -13.67
CA PHE A 257 -8.99 10.26 -14.59
C PHE A 257 -9.38 11.07 -15.83
N ASN A 258 -8.42 11.72 -16.46
CA ASN A 258 -8.61 12.30 -17.78
C ASN A 258 -8.58 11.20 -18.84
N ASP A 259 -9.30 11.38 -19.94
CA ASP A 259 -9.35 10.38 -21.02
C ASP A 259 -7.96 10.11 -21.64
N TYR A 260 -7.06 11.10 -21.59
CA TYR A 260 -5.67 10.99 -22.05
C TYR A 260 -4.69 10.43 -20.99
N ASP A 261 -5.12 10.19 -19.75
CA ASP A 261 -4.23 9.64 -18.72
C ASP A 261 -3.83 8.20 -19.07
N THR A 262 -2.52 7.96 -19.18
CA THR A 262 -1.96 6.65 -19.49
C THR A 262 -2.30 5.62 -18.40
N LEU A 263 -2.31 4.32 -18.75
CA LEU A 263 -2.49 3.25 -17.77
C LEU A 263 -1.51 3.37 -16.58
N GLU A 264 -0.28 3.79 -16.83
CA GLU A 264 0.70 4.02 -15.76
C GLU A 264 0.33 5.20 -14.86
N THR A 265 -0.12 6.32 -15.42
CA THR A 265 -0.62 7.49 -14.66
C THR A 265 -1.80 7.09 -13.78
N ARG A 266 -2.76 6.36 -14.36
CA ARG A 266 -3.95 5.88 -13.64
C ARG A 266 -3.58 4.92 -12.50
N LEU A 267 -2.68 3.97 -12.77
CA LEU A 267 -2.20 3.03 -11.74
C LEU A 267 -1.44 3.73 -10.63
N SER A 268 -0.56 4.70 -10.92
CA SER A 268 0.15 5.47 -9.88
C SER A 268 -0.78 6.27 -8.97
N LEU A 269 -1.88 6.83 -9.49
CA LEU A 269 -2.87 7.52 -8.65
C LEU A 269 -3.62 6.54 -7.74
N ILE A 270 -3.97 5.36 -8.25
CA ILE A 270 -4.62 4.31 -7.47
C ILE A 270 -3.68 3.80 -6.38
N ASP A 271 -2.41 3.53 -6.73
CA ASP A 271 -1.33 3.13 -5.83
C ASP A 271 -1.19 4.09 -4.63
N SER A 272 -1.04 5.40 -4.87
CA SER A 272 -1.05 6.40 -3.78
C SER A 272 -2.36 6.41 -2.99
N THR A 273 -3.50 6.15 -3.64
CA THR A 273 -4.81 6.00 -2.95
C THR A 273 -4.87 4.72 -2.11
N LEU A 274 -4.12 3.66 -2.44
CA LEU A 274 -4.02 2.46 -1.59
C LEU A 274 -3.13 2.73 -0.37
N GLU A 275 -2.03 3.47 -0.55
CA GLU A 275 -1.13 3.89 0.54
C GLU A 275 -1.87 4.69 1.63
N GLU A 276 -2.81 5.57 1.25
CA GLU A 276 -3.70 6.33 2.17
C GLU A 276 -4.44 5.43 3.20
N PHE A 277 -4.69 4.15 2.88
CA PHE A 277 -5.45 3.21 3.71
C PHE A 277 -4.56 2.21 4.46
N THR A 278 -3.23 2.33 4.35
CA THR A 278 -2.29 1.46 5.08
C THR A 278 -2.25 1.83 6.56
N THR A 279 -2.61 0.88 7.42
CA THR A 279 -2.70 1.08 8.89
C THR A 279 -1.39 0.75 9.62
N GLY A 280 -0.28 0.63 8.89
CA GLY A 280 0.94 -0.03 9.35
C GLY A 280 0.85 -1.57 9.30
N LEU A 281 2.01 -2.21 9.40
CA LEU A 281 2.16 -3.67 9.45
C LEU A 281 2.05 -4.17 10.92
N PRO A 282 1.60 -5.41 11.18
CA PRO A 282 1.59 -5.97 12.51
C PRO A 282 3.00 -5.98 13.13
N HIS A 283 3.12 -5.55 14.39
CA HIS A 283 4.40 -5.44 15.09
C HIS A 283 4.87 -6.76 15.70
N ASP A 284 3.97 -7.74 15.79
CA ASP A 284 4.09 -9.05 16.41
C ASP A 284 4.13 -10.21 15.41
N GLU A 285 3.90 -9.96 14.11
CA GLU A 285 4.10 -10.93 13.03
C GLU A 285 5.49 -10.77 12.38
N PRO A 286 6.50 -11.59 12.73
CA PRO A 286 7.79 -11.55 12.06
C PRO A 286 7.70 -12.01 10.60
N ILE A 287 8.70 -11.62 9.80
CA ILE A 287 8.90 -12.12 8.44
C ILE A 287 9.25 -13.62 8.52
N GLN A 288 8.33 -14.47 8.07
CA GLN A 288 8.40 -15.94 8.13
C GLN A 288 9.55 -16.50 7.29
N ILE A 289 9.85 -15.88 6.15
CA ILE A 289 10.94 -16.28 5.25
C ILE A 289 12.05 -15.23 5.34
N ALA A 290 12.85 -15.29 6.40
CA ALA A 290 13.95 -14.38 6.69
C ALA A 290 15.19 -15.13 7.25
N GLY A 291 16.33 -14.42 7.32
CA GLY A 291 17.56 -14.90 7.94
C GLY A 291 18.02 -16.28 7.45
N ALA A 292 18.50 -17.12 8.36
CA ALA A 292 19.02 -18.45 8.06
C ALA A 292 18.01 -19.36 7.33
N MET A 293 16.71 -19.25 7.61
CA MET A 293 15.67 -20.01 6.88
C MET A 293 15.54 -19.53 5.42
N ARG A 294 15.62 -18.22 5.16
CA ARG A 294 15.65 -17.65 3.80
C ARG A 294 16.88 -18.13 3.02
N GLU A 295 18.04 -18.20 3.66
CA GLU A 295 19.28 -18.71 3.05
C GLU A 295 19.25 -20.22 2.81
N ALA A 296 18.72 -21.00 3.75
CA ALA A 296 18.56 -22.45 3.61
C ALA A 296 17.61 -22.80 2.46
N ILE A 297 16.55 -22.02 2.25
CA ILE A 297 15.68 -22.11 1.07
C ILE A 297 16.50 -21.94 -0.22
N ASP A 298 17.39 -20.94 -0.30
CA ASP A 298 18.23 -20.76 -1.49
C ASP A 298 19.20 -21.91 -1.71
N ARG A 299 19.89 -22.37 -0.66
CA ARG A 299 20.80 -23.53 -0.76
C ARG A 299 20.07 -24.79 -1.20
N CYS A 300 18.93 -25.09 -0.57
CA CYS A 300 18.21 -26.35 -0.77
C CYS A 300 17.37 -26.39 -2.04
N PHE A 301 16.79 -25.27 -2.50
CA PHE A 301 15.85 -25.25 -3.62
C PHE A 301 16.42 -24.67 -4.93
N SER A 302 17.71 -24.31 -4.96
CA SER A 302 18.44 -23.97 -6.20
C SER A 302 18.85 -25.16 -7.10
N PRO A 303 19.13 -26.39 -6.60
CA PRO A 303 19.54 -27.53 -7.44
C PRO A 303 18.54 -27.88 -8.54
N ASN A 304 18.99 -28.59 -9.58
CA ASN A 304 18.19 -28.82 -10.80
C ASN A 304 17.43 -30.15 -10.80
N SER A 305 17.69 -31.03 -9.84
CA SER A 305 17.01 -32.31 -9.68
C SER A 305 16.42 -32.49 -8.27
N VAL A 306 15.34 -33.26 -8.16
CA VAL A 306 14.70 -33.54 -6.87
C VAL A 306 15.64 -34.28 -5.90
N PRO A 307 16.44 -35.29 -6.31
CA PRO A 307 17.39 -35.93 -5.41
C PRO A 307 18.43 -34.99 -4.82
N GLU A 308 18.91 -33.98 -5.56
CA GLU A 308 19.82 -32.95 -5.03
C GLU A 308 19.12 -32.04 -4.01
N ILE A 309 17.85 -31.69 -4.22
CA ILE A 309 17.04 -30.91 -3.25
C ILE A 309 16.84 -31.70 -1.95
N ILE A 310 16.52 -33.00 -2.05
CA ILE A 310 16.39 -33.89 -0.89
C ILE A 310 17.72 -33.99 -0.13
N ALA A 311 18.83 -34.29 -0.82
CA ALA A 311 20.15 -34.39 -0.21
C ALA A 311 20.63 -33.07 0.43
N ALA A 312 20.28 -31.91 -0.16
CA ALA A 312 20.59 -30.62 0.42
C ALA A 312 19.80 -30.37 1.72
N LEU A 313 18.51 -30.71 1.75
CA LEU A 313 17.69 -30.62 2.97
C LEU A 313 18.15 -31.60 4.06
N GLU A 314 18.61 -32.80 3.70
CA GLU A 314 19.18 -33.77 4.64
C GLU A 314 20.50 -33.30 5.26
N ALA A 315 21.24 -32.42 4.57
CA ALA A 315 22.51 -31.85 5.02
C ALA A 315 22.38 -30.58 5.88
N GLU A 316 21.19 -29.97 5.98
CA GLU A 316 20.96 -28.78 6.82
C GLU A 316 21.03 -29.14 8.32
N THR A 317 21.80 -28.34 9.07
CA THR A 317 22.11 -28.57 10.49
C THR A 317 22.05 -27.26 11.28
N GLY A 318 21.97 -27.34 12.61
CA GLY A 318 21.84 -26.15 13.45
C GLY A 318 20.41 -25.60 13.43
N GLU A 319 20.26 -24.28 13.34
CA GLU A 319 18.96 -23.59 13.49
C GLU A 319 17.95 -23.91 12.36
N THR A 320 18.41 -24.36 11.20
CA THR A 320 17.57 -24.71 10.04
C THR A 320 17.13 -26.17 10.02
N GLN A 321 17.68 -27.02 10.90
CA GLN A 321 17.50 -28.47 10.88
C GLN A 321 16.03 -28.91 11.05
N GLU A 322 15.28 -28.30 11.99
CA GLU A 322 13.86 -28.64 12.21
C GLU A 322 12.99 -28.26 11.00
N TRP A 323 13.25 -27.08 10.42
CA TRP A 323 12.58 -26.63 9.19
C TRP A 323 12.87 -27.60 8.03
N ALA A 324 14.12 -28.02 7.85
CA ALA A 324 14.52 -28.91 6.76
C ALA A 324 13.86 -30.30 6.90
N GLN A 325 13.85 -30.88 8.11
CA GLN A 325 13.17 -32.15 8.39
C GLN A 325 11.66 -32.08 8.17
N LYS A 326 11.01 -30.98 8.59
CA LYS A 326 9.59 -30.73 8.30
C LYS A 326 9.33 -30.59 6.80
N THR A 327 10.24 -29.95 6.07
CA THR A 327 10.16 -29.74 4.62
C THR A 327 10.31 -31.04 3.85
N LEU A 328 11.31 -31.88 4.19
CA LEU A 328 11.46 -33.24 3.67
C LEU A 328 10.18 -34.06 3.87
N LYS A 329 9.68 -34.14 5.11
CA LYS A 329 8.44 -34.84 5.44
C LYS A 329 7.24 -34.33 4.64
N THR A 330 7.23 -33.05 4.27
CA THR A 330 6.19 -32.45 3.43
C THR A 330 6.33 -32.89 1.97
N LEU A 331 7.54 -32.93 1.42
CA LEU A 331 7.81 -33.39 0.04
C LEU A 331 7.45 -34.86 -0.18
N HIS A 332 7.79 -35.77 0.74
CA HIS A 332 7.39 -37.20 0.64
C HIS A 332 5.86 -37.44 0.78
N GLN A 333 5.06 -36.40 1.07
CA GLN A 333 3.58 -36.48 1.08
C GLN A 333 2.94 -35.99 -0.23
N ARG A 334 3.72 -35.40 -1.15
CA ARG A 334 3.24 -34.92 -2.46
C ARG A 334 3.28 -36.04 -3.50
N SER A 335 2.56 -35.87 -4.60
CA SER A 335 2.71 -36.77 -5.76
C SER A 335 4.15 -36.66 -6.29
N PRO A 336 4.90 -37.77 -6.43
CA PRO A 336 6.25 -37.73 -6.97
C PRO A 336 6.30 -37.15 -8.38
N THR A 337 5.38 -37.55 -9.25
CA THR A 337 5.23 -37.01 -10.62
C THR A 337 4.99 -35.49 -10.58
N SER A 338 4.11 -35.02 -9.71
CA SER A 338 3.86 -33.59 -9.52
C SER A 338 5.10 -32.81 -9.07
N VAL A 339 5.90 -33.34 -8.13
CA VAL A 339 7.13 -32.70 -7.65
C VAL A 339 8.16 -32.58 -8.79
N TYR A 340 8.36 -33.64 -9.57
CA TYR A 340 9.29 -33.63 -10.70
C TYR A 340 8.85 -32.69 -11.84
N VAL A 341 7.57 -32.72 -12.25
CA VAL A 341 7.03 -31.80 -13.26
C VAL A 341 7.10 -30.36 -12.76
N THR A 342 6.76 -30.12 -11.50
CA THR A 342 6.83 -28.78 -10.88
C THR A 342 8.25 -28.23 -10.90
N LEU A 343 9.26 -29.01 -10.50
CA LEU A 343 10.66 -28.55 -10.55
C LEU A 343 11.09 -28.24 -11.99
N ARG A 344 10.74 -29.11 -12.95
CA ARG A 344 11.05 -28.92 -14.38
C ARG A 344 10.45 -27.61 -14.91
N GLN A 345 9.17 -27.32 -14.64
CA GLN A 345 8.58 -26.04 -15.07
C GLN A 345 9.17 -24.83 -14.33
N MET A 346 9.57 -24.96 -13.05
CA MET A 346 10.20 -23.85 -12.34
C MET A 346 11.55 -23.45 -12.96
N ARG A 347 12.25 -24.39 -13.61
CA ARG A 347 13.50 -24.12 -14.34
C ARG A 347 13.25 -23.56 -15.75
N LEU A 348 12.25 -24.08 -16.46
CA LEU A 348 11.92 -23.64 -17.84
C LEU A 348 11.15 -22.31 -17.88
N GLY A 349 10.12 -22.14 -17.04
CA GLY A 349 9.22 -20.97 -17.02
C GLY A 349 9.88 -19.65 -16.64
N LYS A 350 11.11 -19.69 -16.11
CA LYS A 350 11.94 -18.50 -15.90
C LYS A 350 12.23 -17.74 -17.19
N THR A 351 12.32 -18.42 -18.35
CA THR A 351 12.57 -17.80 -19.66
C THR A 351 11.32 -17.64 -20.52
N TRP A 352 10.20 -18.28 -20.16
CA TRP A 352 8.93 -18.15 -20.88
C TRP A 352 8.34 -16.73 -20.74
N SER A 353 7.73 -16.27 -21.83
CA SER A 353 6.84 -15.11 -21.83
C SER A 353 5.47 -15.48 -21.26
N ILE A 354 4.68 -14.50 -20.81
CA ILE A 354 3.36 -14.75 -20.19
C ILE A 354 2.42 -15.51 -21.13
N LYS A 355 2.51 -15.25 -22.44
CA LYS A 355 1.77 -15.99 -23.48
C LYS A 355 2.25 -17.42 -23.65
N GLU A 356 3.57 -17.64 -23.68
CA GLU A 356 4.11 -18.99 -23.77
C GLU A 356 3.73 -19.81 -22.53
N THR A 357 3.82 -19.21 -21.33
CA THR A 357 3.42 -19.83 -20.06
C THR A 357 2.04 -20.48 -20.16
N PHE A 358 0.98 -19.72 -20.44
CA PHE A 358 -0.38 -20.29 -20.52
C PHE A 358 -0.54 -21.34 -21.63
N GLN A 359 0.22 -21.24 -22.73
CA GLN A 359 0.23 -22.26 -23.78
C GLN A 359 0.91 -23.56 -23.35
N ARG A 360 1.99 -23.48 -22.57
CA ARG A 360 2.71 -24.62 -22.00
C ARG A 360 1.93 -25.28 -20.87
N GLU A 361 1.42 -24.48 -19.94
CA GLU A 361 0.61 -24.95 -18.81
C GLU A 361 -0.67 -25.65 -19.31
N HIS A 362 -1.30 -25.19 -20.42
CA HIS A 362 -2.43 -25.88 -21.03
C HIS A 362 -2.08 -27.31 -21.49
N GLN A 363 -0.91 -27.48 -22.11
CA GLN A 363 -0.43 -28.80 -22.57
C GLN A 363 -0.07 -29.72 -21.39
N ILE A 364 0.57 -29.18 -20.35
CA ILE A 364 0.89 -29.90 -19.11
C ILE A 364 -0.41 -30.33 -18.41
N ALA A 365 -1.39 -29.43 -18.27
CA ALA A 365 -2.70 -29.69 -17.68
C ALA A 365 -3.50 -30.76 -18.44
N ALA A 366 -3.53 -30.70 -19.78
CA ALA A 366 -4.16 -31.72 -20.63
C ALA A 366 -3.59 -33.13 -20.36
N LYS A 367 -2.28 -33.24 -20.11
CA LYS A 367 -1.61 -34.50 -19.77
C LYS A 367 -1.91 -34.94 -18.33
N PHE A 368 -1.97 -34.01 -17.37
CA PHE A 368 -2.44 -34.32 -16.01
C PHE A 368 -3.89 -34.79 -15.93
N MET A 369 -4.80 -34.32 -16.79
CA MET A 369 -6.18 -34.82 -16.83
C MET A 369 -6.27 -36.31 -17.21
N ARG A 370 -5.24 -36.83 -17.90
CA ARG A 370 -5.09 -38.24 -18.26
C ARG A 370 -4.30 -39.04 -17.21
N HIS A 371 -3.60 -38.37 -16.28
CA HIS A 371 -2.73 -38.99 -15.27
C HIS A 371 -3.51 -39.42 -14.01
N PRO A 372 -3.24 -40.60 -13.43
CA PRO A 372 -4.01 -41.11 -12.28
C PRO A 372 -3.88 -40.25 -11.02
N ASP A 373 -2.69 -39.69 -10.74
CA ASP A 373 -2.43 -38.94 -9.50
C ASP A 373 -3.40 -37.77 -9.27
N PHE A 374 -3.77 -37.02 -10.32
CA PHE A 374 -4.72 -35.92 -10.18
C PHE A 374 -6.06 -36.40 -9.63
N THR A 375 -6.58 -37.47 -10.23
CA THR A 375 -7.90 -38.01 -9.88
C THR A 375 -7.88 -38.67 -8.49
N GLU A 376 -6.83 -39.40 -8.12
CA GLU A 376 -6.68 -39.97 -6.77
C GLU A 376 -6.42 -38.90 -5.70
N GLY A 377 -5.58 -37.89 -5.99
CA GLY A 377 -5.25 -36.81 -5.05
C GLY A 377 -6.46 -35.94 -4.73
N VAL A 378 -7.18 -35.47 -5.75
CA VAL A 378 -8.46 -34.77 -5.59
C VAL A 378 -9.48 -35.67 -4.87
N SER A 379 -9.56 -36.95 -5.23
CA SER A 379 -10.49 -37.89 -4.59
C SER A 379 -10.17 -38.07 -3.11
N ALA A 380 -8.93 -38.31 -2.72
CA ALA A 380 -8.51 -38.51 -1.34
C ALA A 380 -8.68 -37.25 -0.49
N LEU A 381 -8.46 -36.04 -1.06
CA LEU A 381 -8.50 -34.79 -0.31
C LEU A 381 -9.89 -34.15 -0.23
N LEU A 382 -10.69 -34.21 -1.29
CA LEU A 382 -11.94 -33.43 -1.41
C LEU A 382 -13.21 -34.29 -1.50
N ILE A 383 -13.15 -35.51 -2.04
CA ILE A 383 -14.34 -36.35 -2.29
C ILE A 383 -14.52 -37.43 -1.21
N ARG A 384 -13.44 -38.15 -0.89
CA ARG A 384 -13.38 -39.25 0.10
C ARG A 384 -13.45 -38.67 1.51
N LYS A 385 -14.64 -38.69 2.10
CA LYS A 385 -14.83 -38.31 3.51
C LYS A 385 -14.31 -39.43 4.42
N PRO A 386 -13.51 -39.14 5.46
CA PRO A 386 -13.16 -40.13 6.47
C PRO A 386 -14.40 -40.52 7.28
N GLU A 387 -14.43 -41.75 7.79
CA GLU A 387 -15.44 -42.15 8.77
C GLU A 387 -15.26 -41.38 10.09
N PRO A 388 -16.34 -41.11 10.86
CA PRO A 388 -16.24 -40.40 12.13
C PRO A 388 -15.23 -41.07 13.08
N GLY A 389 -14.20 -40.32 13.48
CA GLY A 389 -13.14 -40.78 14.38
C GLY A 389 -11.94 -41.47 13.71
N GLN A 390 -11.95 -41.68 12.39
CA GLN A 390 -10.81 -42.23 11.66
C GLN A 390 -9.96 -41.13 10.98
N PRO A 391 -8.63 -41.32 10.86
CA PRO A 391 -7.79 -40.43 10.08
C PRO A 391 -8.14 -40.54 8.58
N ARG A 392 -7.89 -39.46 7.83
CA ARG A 392 -8.03 -39.48 6.37
C ARG A 392 -7.00 -40.44 5.76
N VAL A 393 -7.46 -41.36 4.92
CA VAL A 393 -6.61 -42.25 4.14
C VAL A 393 -5.81 -41.41 3.14
N PRO A 394 -4.46 -41.50 3.11
CA PRO A 394 -3.65 -40.75 2.17
C PRO A 394 -3.89 -41.22 0.72
N PRO A 395 -3.65 -40.35 -0.28
CA PRO A 395 -3.70 -40.73 -1.69
C PRO A 395 -2.65 -41.81 -2.03
N LYS A 396 -2.96 -42.62 -3.04
CA LYS A 396 -2.08 -43.66 -3.57
C LYS A 396 -1.43 -43.21 -4.88
N TRP A 397 -0.28 -42.56 -4.76
CA TRP A 397 0.48 -42.04 -5.90
C TRP A 397 1.06 -43.14 -6.80
N GLN A 398 1.27 -42.80 -8.07
CA GLN A 398 1.97 -43.61 -9.06
C GLN A 398 3.03 -42.73 -9.78
N PRO A 399 4.34 -42.90 -9.48
CA PRO A 399 4.93 -43.84 -8.53
C PRO A 399 4.64 -43.49 -7.07
N ALA A 400 4.93 -44.40 -6.13
CA ALA A 400 4.42 -44.29 -4.76
C ALA A 400 5.25 -43.32 -3.89
N SER A 401 6.56 -43.23 -4.12
CA SER A 401 7.44 -42.27 -3.44
C SER A 401 8.44 -41.59 -4.39
N LEU A 402 9.22 -40.64 -3.88
CA LEU A 402 10.24 -39.92 -4.66
C LEU A 402 11.43 -40.84 -5.01
N GLU A 403 11.70 -41.83 -4.15
CA GLU A 403 12.83 -42.77 -4.27
C GLU A 403 12.57 -43.87 -5.33
N ASP A 404 11.30 -44.11 -5.68
CA ASP A 404 10.89 -45.02 -6.75
C ASP A 404 11.33 -44.52 -8.15
N ILE A 405 11.56 -43.20 -8.30
CA ILE A 405 11.95 -42.56 -9.57
C ILE A 405 13.47 -42.63 -9.72
N LYS A 406 13.97 -43.44 -10.67
CA LYS A 406 15.41 -43.56 -10.91
C LYS A 406 15.92 -42.38 -11.73
N ALA A 407 17.23 -42.13 -11.68
CA ALA A 407 17.89 -41.10 -12.48
C ALA A 407 17.75 -41.30 -14.02
N SER A 408 17.44 -42.52 -14.48
CA SER A 408 17.09 -42.83 -15.87
C SER A 408 15.66 -42.43 -16.25
N ASP A 409 14.78 -42.28 -15.27
CA ASP A 409 13.35 -42.24 -15.46
C ASP A 409 12.93 -40.77 -15.54
N ASN A 410 12.97 -40.19 -16.73
CA ASN A 410 12.60 -38.79 -16.95
C ASN A 410 11.06 -38.63 -16.95
N VAL A 411 10.44 -38.87 -15.80
CA VAL A 411 8.97 -38.83 -15.59
C VAL A 411 8.35 -37.47 -15.89
N ALA A 412 9.15 -36.41 -15.91
CA ALA A 412 8.69 -35.06 -16.24
C ALA A 412 8.60 -34.81 -17.75
N GLU A 413 9.54 -35.30 -18.57
CA GLU A 413 9.62 -34.96 -20.00
C GLU A 413 8.31 -35.17 -20.79
N PRO A 414 7.56 -36.28 -20.61
CA PRO A 414 6.31 -36.49 -21.33
C PRO A 414 5.31 -35.35 -21.13
N PHE A 415 5.34 -34.61 -20.02
CA PHE A 415 4.45 -33.47 -19.79
C PHE A 415 4.83 -32.21 -20.60
N PHE A 416 6.07 -32.10 -21.10
CA PHE A 416 6.57 -30.94 -21.87
C PHE A 416 6.68 -31.22 -23.38
N GLU A 417 6.54 -32.47 -23.81
CA GLU A 417 6.48 -32.85 -25.23
C GLU A 417 5.24 -32.29 -25.93
N VAL A 418 5.43 -31.71 -27.12
CA VAL A 418 4.35 -31.10 -27.91
C VAL A 418 3.78 -32.12 -28.91
N GLU A 419 2.65 -32.72 -28.57
CA GLU A 419 1.95 -33.71 -29.40
C GLU A 419 0.77 -33.07 -30.14
N GLY A 420 0.81 -33.01 -31.49
CA GLY A 420 -0.37 -32.88 -32.38
C GLY A 420 -1.30 -31.65 -32.24
N GLU A 421 -1.16 -30.85 -31.19
CA GLU A 421 -2.17 -29.90 -30.73
C GLU A 421 -1.93 -28.48 -31.26
N LYS A 422 -3.03 -27.85 -31.67
CA LYS A 422 -3.06 -26.42 -31.93
C LYS A 422 -2.96 -25.69 -30.58
N LYS A 423 -1.84 -24.98 -30.36
CA LYS A 423 -1.59 -24.15 -29.17
C LYS A 423 -2.85 -23.39 -28.71
N LEU A 424 -3.04 -23.26 -27.40
CA LEU A 424 -4.16 -22.53 -26.82
C LEU A 424 -4.29 -21.13 -27.47
N GLY A 425 -5.41 -20.92 -28.15
CA GLY A 425 -5.75 -19.63 -28.75
C GLY A 425 -6.24 -18.68 -27.65
N LEU A 426 -5.44 -17.67 -27.34
CA LEU A 426 -5.74 -16.69 -26.30
C LEU A 426 -6.68 -15.58 -26.82
N LEU A 427 -7.16 -14.72 -25.92
CA LEU A 427 -8.11 -13.65 -26.24
C LEU A 427 -7.45 -12.38 -26.81
N SER A 428 -6.14 -12.24 -26.60
CA SER A 428 -5.30 -11.19 -27.18
C SER A 428 -3.96 -11.80 -27.62
N GLU A 429 -3.24 -11.09 -28.48
CA GLU A 429 -1.89 -11.50 -28.90
C GLU A 429 -0.78 -10.92 -28.00
N GLU A 430 -1.15 -10.12 -27.00
CA GLU A 430 -0.30 -9.39 -26.06
C GLU A 430 0.61 -10.33 -25.26
N ASP A 431 1.86 -9.91 -25.05
CA ASP A 431 2.89 -10.73 -24.44
C ASP A 431 4.02 -9.91 -23.81
N TYR A 432 4.70 -10.48 -22.81
CA TYR A 432 5.87 -9.91 -22.14
C TYR A 432 6.67 -10.99 -21.40
N THR A 433 7.96 -10.76 -21.20
CA THR A 433 8.86 -11.66 -20.46
C THR A 433 9.03 -11.29 -18.98
N SER A 434 8.60 -10.08 -18.59
CA SER A 434 8.61 -9.55 -17.22
C SER A 434 7.40 -8.65 -17.01
N TYR A 435 6.84 -8.61 -15.79
CA TYR A 435 5.65 -7.80 -15.51
C TYR A 435 5.89 -6.30 -15.78
N PRO A 436 5.02 -5.64 -16.58
CA PRO A 436 5.18 -4.21 -16.91
C PRO A 436 4.93 -3.26 -15.74
N HIS A 437 4.34 -3.75 -14.65
CA HIS A 437 3.90 -2.94 -13.50
C HIS A 437 4.60 -3.35 -12.18
N ALA A 438 5.77 -4.00 -12.26
CA ALA A 438 6.51 -4.46 -11.08
C ALA A 438 6.92 -3.35 -10.09
N LYS A 439 6.88 -2.07 -10.50
CA LYS A 439 7.26 -0.92 -9.66
C LYS A 439 6.41 -0.72 -8.40
N PHE A 440 5.20 -1.27 -8.38
CA PHE A 440 4.25 -1.22 -7.25
C PHE A 440 4.48 -2.33 -6.21
N SER A 441 5.42 -3.26 -6.46
CA SER A 441 5.76 -4.34 -5.52
C SER A 441 6.96 -3.93 -4.66
N LEU A 442 7.19 -4.63 -3.55
CA LEU A 442 8.42 -4.49 -2.77
C LEU A 442 9.68 -4.65 -3.66
N PRO A 443 10.76 -3.89 -3.41
CA PRO A 443 11.96 -3.93 -4.24
C PRO A 443 12.63 -5.31 -4.16
N THR A 444 12.98 -5.85 -5.33
CA THR A 444 13.69 -7.13 -5.43
C THR A 444 15.13 -7.04 -4.94
N GLU A 445 15.70 -8.15 -4.49
CA GLU A 445 17.11 -8.26 -4.04
C GLU A 445 18.08 -7.76 -5.13
N SER A 446 17.75 -7.96 -6.41
CA SER A 446 18.57 -7.47 -7.53
C SER A 446 18.49 -5.94 -7.72
N GLN A 447 17.30 -5.32 -7.56
CA GLN A 447 17.17 -3.86 -7.63
C GLN A 447 17.86 -3.18 -6.44
N VAL A 448 17.82 -3.83 -5.28
CA VAL A 448 18.57 -3.45 -4.07
C VAL A 448 20.08 -3.51 -4.32
N ALA A 449 20.61 -4.63 -4.79
CA ALA A 449 22.04 -4.81 -5.07
C ALA A 449 22.57 -3.88 -6.17
N GLN A 450 21.72 -3.53 -7.14
CA GLN A 450 22.02 -2.53 -8.18
C GLN A 450 21.98 -1.08 -7.66
N GLY A 451 21.64 -0.84 -6.39
CA GLY A 451 21.52 0.50 -5.81
C GLY A 451 20.39 1.34 -6.39
N LYS A 452 19.46 0.76 -7.17
CA LYS A 452 18.26 1.45 -7.70
C LYS A 452 17.34 1.88 -6.57
N TYR A 453 17.26 1.06 -5.54
CA TYR A 453 16.77 1.46 -4.23
C TYR A 453 17.98 1.54 -3.32
N ARG A 454 18.19 2.70 -2.70
CA ARG A 454 19.07 2.79 -1.53
C ARG A 454 18.35 2.11 -0.37
N ILE A 455 18.48 0.78 -0.24
CA ILE A 455 18.56 0.22 1.10
C ILE A 455 19.67 1.01 1.78
N ASN A 456 19.38 1.53 2.98
CA ASN A 456 20.34 2.21 3.82
C ASN A 456 21.30 1.14 4.38
N PRO A 457 22.46 0.88 3.74
CA PRO A 457 23.30 -0.21 4.18
C PRO A 457 24.14 0.39 5.31
N GLY A 458 23.87 -0.05 6.54
CA GLY A 458 24.98 -0.13 7.47
C GLY A 458 26.04 -0.97 6.77
N THR A 459 27.17 -0.38 6.40
CA THR A 459 28.36 -1.13 5.97
C THR A 459 28.85 -1.88 7.21
N LEU A 460 28.22 -3.03 7.45
CA LEU A 460 28.55 -3.98 8.49
C LEU A 460 29.88 -4.64 8.14
N HIS A 461 30.96 -3.95 8.47
CA HIS A 461 32.22 -4.62 8.75
C HIS A 461 32.13 -5.13 10.19
N GLU A 462 32.12 -6.45 10.36
CA GLU A 462 31.93 -7.10 11.66
C GLU A 462 33.10 -6.87 12.63
N ASP A 463 34.27 -6.45 12.10
CA ASP A 463 35.53 -6.31 12.83
C ASP A 463 35.78 -4.95 13.50
N LEU A 464 34.83 -4.00 13.49
CA LEU A 464 35.02 -2.66 14.07
C LEU A 464 34.09 -2.40 15.28
N PRO A 465 34.63 -1.96 16.44
CA PRO A 465 33.82 -1.72 17.65
C PRO A 465 32.90 -0.50 17.56
N ILE A 466 33.08 0.37 16.55
CA ILE A 466 32.21 1.50 16.25
C ILE A 466 31.78 1.39 14.78
N GLN A 467 30.49 1.19 14.55
CA GLN A 467 29.87 1.16 13.23
C GLN A 467 29.34 2.55 12.89
N LEU A 468 29.71 3.06 11.70
CA LEU A 468 29.30 4.37 11.20
C LEU A 468 28.42 4.21 9.95
N GLY A 469 27.22 4.78 9.96
CA GLY A 469 26.35 4.89 8.79
C GLY A 469 26.03 6.35 8.51
N SER A 470 26.32 6.87 7.32
CA SER A 470 26.05 8.29 7.00
C SER A 470 24.70 8.47 6.28
N TYR A 471 23.79 9.22 6.89
CA TYR A 471 22.59 9.72 6.21
C TYR A 471 22.96 10.89 5.28
N ARG A 472 23.09 10.58 3.99
CA ARG A 472 23.12 11.60 2.94
C ARG A 472 21.71 11.94 2.51
N HIS A 473 21.24 13.11 2.90
CA HIS A 473 19.94 13.61 2.47
C HIS A 473 20.02 13.99 0.98
N SER A 474 19.16 13.38 0.18
CA SER A 474 18.91 13.78 -1.21
C SER A 474 17.63 14.62 -1.21
N LEU A 475 17.71 15.89 -0.81
CA LEU A 475 16.53 16.76 -0.80
C LEU A 475 16.00 16.97 -2.22
N ILE A 476 14.85 16.37 -2.49
CA ILE A 476 13.73 16.78 -3.37
C ILE A 476 14.11 17.81 -4.45
N SER A 477 15.04 17.43 -5.34
CA SER A 477 15.36 18.14 -6.57
C SER A 477 16.04 17.18 -7.53
N PRO A 478 15.46 16.88 -8.72
CA PRO A 478 16.10 16.03 -9.71
C PRO A 478 17.44 16.63 -10.16
N GLY A 479 18.56 16.04 -9.70
CA GLY A 479 19.92 16.40 -10.13
C GLY A 479 20.79 17.18 -9.12
N GLY A 480 20.33 17.41 -7.88
CA GLY A 480 21.14 18.08 -6.85
C GLY A 480 22.32 17.23 -6.31
N PRO A 481 23.42 17.86 -5.83
CA PRO A 481 24.50 17.14 -5.15
C PRO A 481 24.05 16.58 -3.80
N SER A 482 24.51 15.37 -3.45
CA SER A 482 24.17 14.73 -2.16
C SER A 482 24.82 15.46 -0.99
N GLN A 483 24.04 15.75 0.06
CA GLN A 483 24.48 16.51 1.23
C GLN A 483 24.57 15.61 2.47
N LEU A 484 25.59 15.81 3.31
CA LEU A 484 25.71 15.14 4.61
C LEU A 484 24.86 15.89 5.66
N TYR A 485 23.92 15.18 6.30
CA TYR A 485 23.06 15.76 7.33
C TYR A 485 23.27 15.11 8.70
N SER A 486 23.28 13.78 8.78
CA SER A 486 23.54 13.06 10.03
C SER A 486 24.29 11.75 9.81
N ILE A 487 24.85 11.22 10.89
CA ILE A 487 25.64 9.98 10.94
C ILE A 487 25.09 9.13 12.08
N ALA A 488 24.49 7.99 11.76
CA ALA A 488 24.21 6.95 12.73
C ALA A 488 25.52 6.34 13.23
N VAL A 489 25.58 6.12 14.55
CA VAL A 489 26.68 5.47 15.24
C VAL A 489 26.11 4.33 16.05
N ARG A 490 26.66 3.12 15.87
CA ARG A 490 26.34 1.95 16.70
C ARG A 490 27.61 1.41 17.34
N CYS A 491 27.54 1.13 18.64
CA CYS A 491 28.63 0.57 19.44
C CYS A 491 28.03 -0.55 20.30
N GLY A 492 28.13 -1.80 19.81
CA GLY A 492 27.41 -2.94 20.39
C GLY A 492 25.89 -2.77 20.34
N GLU A 493 25.25 -2.75 21.50
CA GLU A 493 23.81 -2.48 21.67
C GLU A 493 23.48 -0.98 21.68
N CYS A 494 24.46 -0.10 21.91
CA CYS A 494 24.23 1.34 21.95
C CYS A 494 24.06 1.90 20.53
N TYR A 495 22.95 2.62 20.30
CA TYR A 495 22.66 3.33 19.05
C TYR A 495 22.51 4.84 19.31
N GLY A 496 23.03 5.66 18.40
CA GLY A 496 22.86 7.11 18.40
C GLY A 496 22.96 7.72 17.01
N SER A 497 22.58 8.99 16.88
CA SER A 497 22.76 9.80 15.68
C SER A 497 23.61 11.03 16.03
N LEU A 498 24.45 11.48 15.09
CA LEU A 498 25.26 12.69 15.18
C LEU A 498 24.92 13.60 13.99
N VAL A 499 24.50 14.84 14.23
CA VAL A 499 24.22 15.83 13.16
C VAL A 499 25.53 16.43 12.65
N ALA A 500 25.65 16.57 11.34
CA ALA A 500 26.74 17.27 10.65
C ALA A 500 26.39 18.75 10.45
N LEU A 501 27.18 19.64 11.05
CA LEU A 501 26.98 21.09 11.05
C LEU A 501 28.14 21.81 10.34
N ALA A 502 27.84 22.88 9.62
CA ALA A 502 28.84 23.82 9.11
C ALA A 502 28.58 25.24 9.65
N LYS A 503 29.65 26.03 9.83
CA LYS A 503 29.51 27.47 10.07
C LYS A 503 29.12 28.16 8.77
N ASP A 504 28.23 29.14 8.83
CA ASP A 504 27.85 29.91 7.65
C ASP A 504 29.06 30.64 7.03
N GLY A 505 29.06 30.75 5.70
CA GLY A 505 30.19 31.25 4.93
C GLY A 505 31.41 30.31 4.82
N SER A 506 31.46 29.19 5.54
CA SER A 506 32.55 28.20 5.39
C SER A 506 32.43 27.43 4.07
N GLU A 507 33.55 26.92 3.53
CA GLU A 507 33.56 26.14 2.28
C GLU A 507 32.59 24.94 2.35
N ALA A 508 32.49 24.26 3.50
CA ALA A 508 31.57 23.14 3.73
C ALA A 508 30.08 23.53 3.67
N ALA A 509 29.76 24.78 4.05
CA ALA A 509 28.43 25.36 3.93
C ALA A 509 28.13 25.83 2.50
N VAL A 510 29.10 26.52 1.87
CA VAL A 510 28.97 27.09 0.51
C VAL A 510 28.93 26.01 -0.57
N SER A 511 29.73 24.94 -0.44
CA SER A 511 29.70 23.78 -1.33
C SER A 511 28.40 22.97 -1.25
N ARG A 512 27.60 23.20 -0.19
CA ARG A 512 26.42 22.42 0.20
C ARG A 512 26.71 20.94 0.48
N GLU A 513 27.97 20.55 0.68
CA GLU A 513 28.31 19.16 1.05
C GLU A 513 27.95 18.82 2.50
N VAL A 514 27.83 19.82 3.39
CA VAL A 514 27.25 19.69 4.74
C VAL A 514 25.96 20.52 4.85
N ALA A 515 24.86 19.86 5.21
CA ALA A 515 23.52 20.45 5.22
C ALA A 515 23.20 21.20 6.52
N GLY A 516 23.59 20.66 7.69
CA GLY A 516 23.25 21.27 8.98
C GLY A 516 23.94 22.60 9.22
N ARG A 517 23.32 23.44 10.06
CA ARG A 517 23.82 24.74 10.52
C ARG A 517 23.70 24.84 12.03
N PHE A 518 24.57 25.65 12.63
CA PHE A 518 24.50 25.89 14.06
C PHE A 518 23.18 26.57 14.45
N PRO A 519 22.57 26.23 15.60
CA PRO A 519 21.33 26.85 16.04
C PRO A 519 21.48 28.36 16.25
N LEU A 520 20.89 29.18 15.35
CA LEU A 520 20.65 30.60 15.60
C LEU A 520 19.50 30.76 16.60
N ASP A 521 19.57 31.76 17.48
CA ASP A 521 18.45 32.13 18.34
C ASP A 521 17.25 32.56 17.47
N PRO A 522 16.08 31.90 17.58
CA PRO A 522 14.94 32.20 16.71
C PRO A 522 14.30 33.56 17.02
N ASP A 523 14.59 34.15 18.19
CA ASP A 523 14.09 35.47 18.57
C ASP A 523 15.06 36.62 18.23
N SER A 524 16.25 36.31 17.70
CA SER A 524 17.21 37.33 17.24
C SER A 524 16.91 37.80 15.81
N ASP A 525 17.40 38.99 15.46
CA ASP A 525 17.23 39.53 14.10
C ASP A 525 17.89 38.64 13.03
N GLU A 526 18.98 37.92 13.36
CA GLU A 526 19.57 36.90 12.48
C GLU A 526 18.65 35.68 12.29
N GLY A 527 17.98 35.23 13.36
CA GLY A 527 16.98 34.16 13.31
C GLY A 527 15.80 34.53 12.40
N PHE A 528 15.24 35.73 12.58
CA PHE A 528 14.18 36.23 11.69
C PHE A 528 14.68 36.45 10.26
N ALA A 529 15.90 36.97 10.04
CA ALA A 529 16.47 37.14 8.71
C ALA A 529 16.65 35.81 7.96
N MET A 530 17.07 34.74 8.66
CA MET A 530 17.16 33.39 8.11
C MET A 530 15.79 32.88 7.66
N VAL A 531 14.77 32.96 8.53
CA VAL A 531 13.41 32.48 8.22
C VAL A 531 12.76 33.28 7.08
N SER A 532 12.93 34.61 7.07
CA SER A 532 12.50 35.47 5.96
C SER A 532 13.24 35.15 4.66
N THR A 533 14.51 34.75 4.71
CA THR A 533 15.27 34.31 3.53
C THR A 533 14.68 33.02 2.97
N TRP A 534 14.41 32.00 3.79
CA TRP A 534 13.76 30.75 3.34
C TRP A 534 12.38 31.00 2.72
N PHE A 535 11.57 31.87 3.33
CA PHE A 535 10.25 32.26 2.82
C PHE A 535 10.35 32.90 1.43
N ASN A 536 11.20 33.91 1.28
CA ASN A 536 11.40 34.61 0.00
C ASN A 536 12.02 33.70 -1.07
N GLU A 537 13.06 32.93 -0.74
CA GLU A 537 13.66 31.96 -1.67
C GLU A 537 12.64 30.93 -2.17
N CYS A 538 11.72 30.47 -1.31
CA CYS A 538 10.67 29.53 -1.71
C CYS A 538 9.63 30.16 -2.65
N ILE A 539 9.25 31.43 -2.44
CA ILE A 539 8.33 32.18 -3.32
C ILE A 539 8.96 32.43 -4.70
N GLU A 540 10.24 32.80 -4.72
CA GLU A 540 10.98 33.10 -5.94
C GLU A 540 11.35 31.84 -6.74
N LYS A 541 11.88 30.81 -6.07
CA LYS A 541 12.61 29.69 -6.72
C LYS A 541 11.78 28.41 -6.86
N HIS A 542 10.64 28.26 -6.17
CA HIS A 542 9.78 27.07 -6.25
C HIS A 542 8.39 27.34 -6.88
N PRO A 543 8.32 27.88 -8.12
CA PRO A 543 7.06 28.36 -8.72
C PRO A 543 6.06 27.25 -9.08
N HIS A 544 6.50 26.00 -9.23
CA HIS A 544 5.67 24.89 -9.70
C HIS A 544 5.21 23.93 -8.58
N THR A 545 5.79 24.03 -7.39
CA THR A 545 5.56 23.08 -6.27
C THR A 545 5.01 23.74 -5.01
N CYS A 546 5.33 25.03 -4.76
CA CYS A 546 4.93 25.71 -3.52
C CYS A 546 3.90 26.83 -3.71
N ARG A 547 3.56 27.19 -4.95
CA ARG A 547 2.57 28.25 -5.26
C ARG A 547 1.12 27.75 -5.20
N LEU A 548 0.18 28.69 -5.12
CA LEU A 548 -1.26 28.40 -5.24
C LEU A 548 -1.57 27.84 -6.65
N PRO A 549 -2.38 26.76 -6.75
CA PRO A 549 -2.84 26.25 -8.03
C PRO A 549 -3.50 27.34 -8.90
N GLY A 550 -3.07 27.45 -10.16
CA GLY A 550 -3.60 28.44 -11.12
C GLY A 550 -2.94 29.82 -11.11
N ASN A 551 -2.07 30.15 -10.15
CA ASN A 551 -1.47 31.48 -10.05
C ASN A 551 -0.13 31.59 -10.80
N LEU A 552 -0.21 31.81 -12.12
CA LEU A 552 0.94 31.90 -13.03
C LEU A 552 1.68 33.25 -13.00
N THR A 553 1.11 34.29 -12.38
CA THR A 553 1.59 35.69 -12.49
C THR A 553 2.47 36.16 -11.33
N GLY A 554 2.74 35.30 -10.34
CA GLY A 554 3.75 35.56 -9.29
C GLY A 554 3.31 36.40 -8.09
N THR A 555 2.06 36.86 -8.06
CA THR A 555 1.47 37.55 -6.89
C THR A 555 0.69 36.56 -6.03
N GLU A 556 1.31 36.08 -4.95
CA GLU A 556 0.67 35.12 -4.03
C GLU A 556 -0.46 35.76 -3.23
N VAL A 557 -1.66 35.73 -3.82
CA VAL A 557 -2.91 36.24 -3.26
C VAL A 557 -3.88 35.06 -3.15
N ALA A 558 -4.33 34.78 -1.93
CA ALA A 558 -5.34 33.77 -1.63
C ALA A 558 -6.68 34.43 -1.25
N GLU A 559 -7.79 33.71 -1.41
CA GLU A 559 -9.04 34.07 -0.76
C GLU A 559 -8.93 33.86 0.75
N PHE A 560 -9.41 34.82 1.53
CA PHE A 560 -9.36 34.76 2.99
C PHE A 560 -10.47 33.87 3.57
N PRO A 561 -10.20 33.13 4.66
CA PRO A 561 -11.25 32.44 5.41
C PRO A 561 -12.24 33.43 6.03
N THR A 562 -13.32 32.92 6.62
CA THR A 562 -14.41 33.73 7.21
C THR A 562 -13.90 34.83 8.15
N ARG A 563 -12.92 34.51 9.01
CA ARG A 563 -12.27 35.48 9.90
C ARG A 563 -10.76 35.29 9.97
N LEU A 564 -10.05 36.40 10.12
CA LEU A 564 -8.60 36.47 10.35
C LEU A 564 -8.32 37.41 11.51
N VAL A 565 -7.17 37.24 12.16
CA VAL A 565 -6.62 38.23 13.09
C VAL A 565 -5.75 39.19 12.29
N ASP A 566 -6.17 40.46 12.22
CA ASP A 566 -5.35 41.56 11.72
C ASP A 566 -4.31 41.89 12.79
N VAL A 567 -3.05 41.51 12.54
CA VAL A 567 -1.95 41.65 13.50
C VAL A 567 -1.30 43.03 13.45
N GLY A 568 -1.75 43.93 12.58
CA GLY A 568 -1.18 45.28 12.44
C GLY A 568 0.30 45.27 12.06
N THR A 569 1.01 46.30 12.50
CA THR A 569 2.42 46.56 12.19
C THR A 569 3.33 46.41 13.41
N ASP A 570 4.65 46.48 13.21
CA ASP A 570 5.60 46.38 14.31
C ASP A 570 5.44 47.58 15.28
N GLY A 571 5.34 47.30 16.57
CA GLY A 571 4.99 48.27 17.62
C GLY A 571 3.49 48.41 17.94
N ASP A 572 2.56 47.87 17.16
CA ASP A 572 1.13 47.86 17.54
C ASP A 572 0.90 46.93 18.74
N LEU A 573 0.33 47.45 19.84
CA LEU A 573 0.05 46.68 21.07
C LEU A 573 -1.30 45.95 21.07
N ARG A 574 -2.17 46.26 20.11
CA ARG A 574 -3.48 45.62 19.97
C ARG A 574 -3.68 45.08 18.56
N ILE A 575 -4.16 43.84 18.48
CA ILE A 575 -4.60 43.17 17.26
C ILE A 575 -6.12 43.07 17.26
N ARG A 576 -6.76 42.65 16.17
CA ARG A 576 -8.23 42.51 16.13
C ARG A 576 -8.68 41.35 15.26
N LEU A 577 -9.76 40.70 15.66
CA LEU A 577 -10.44 39.73 14.82
C LEU A 577 -11.30 40.46 13.78
N ILE A 578 -11.06 40.23 12.50
CA ILE A 578 -11.84 40.81 11.40
C ILE A 578 -12.73 39.76 10.73
N ASP A 579 -13.85 40.22 10.17
CA ASP A 579 -14.64 39.46 9.19
C ASP A 579 -13.99 39.68 7.83
N SER A 580 -13.44 38.62 7.24
CA SER A 580 -12.57 38.67 6.05
C SER A 580 -13.21 38.07 4.81
N ARG A 581 -14.52 37.79 4.84
CA ARG A 581 -15.26 37.21 3.71
C ARG A 581 -15.20 38.11 2.47
N GLY A 582 -14.82 37.52 1.33
CA GLY A 582 -14.67 38.24 0.06
C GLY A 582 -13.42 39.12 -0.03
N MET A 583 -12.54 39.10 0.98
CA MET A 583 -11.21 39.71 0.91
C MET A 583 -10.18 38.70 0.36
N THR A 584 -9.09 39.24 -0.20
CA THR A 584 -7.98 38.42 -0.71
C THR A 584 -6.65 39.04 -0.31
N GLY A 585 -5.61 38.21 -0.16
CA GLY A 585 -4.27 38.67 0.21
C GLY A 585 -3.36 37.54 0.71
N GLN A 586 -2.43 37.88 1.61
CA GLN A 586 -1.56 36.92 2.30
C GLN A 586 -1.95 36.80 3.77
N TYR A 587 -1.90 35.58 4.31
CA TYR A 587 -2.06 35.31 5.72
C TYR A 587 -1.21 34.12 6.17
N ALA A 588 -0.76 34.14 7.41
CA ALA A 588 -0.14 33.00 8.08
C ALA A 588 -1.20 32.19 8.83
N ALA A 589 -0.96 30.90 9.06
CA ALA A 589 -1.80 30.05 9.92
C ALA A 589 -0.98 29.52 11.10
N LEU A 590 -1.56 29.46 12.31
CA LEU A 590 -0.91 28.90 13.50
C LEU A 590 -1.39 27.48 13.78
N SER A 591 -0.48 26.51 13.68
CA SER A 591 -0.61 25.17 14.25
C SER A 591 0.00 25.17 15.66
N HIS A 592 -0.81 24.83 16.67
CA HIS A 592 -0.37 24.80 18.07
C HIS A 592 -1.19 23.83 18.92
N ARG A 593 -0.66 23.44 20.09
CA ARG A 593 -1.39 22.67 21.11
C ARG A 593 -2.14 23.60 22.06
N TRP A 594 -3.45 23.41 22.23
CA TRP A 594 -4.24 24.07 23.27
C TRP A 594 -3.79 23.60 24.67
N SER A 595 -3.97 24.42 25.72
CA SER A 595 -3.67 23.98 27.10
C SER A 595 -4.46 22.72 27.47
N LEU A 596 -3.83 21.83 28.24
CA LEU A 596 -4.51 20.66 28.84
C LEU A 596 -5.56 21.06 29.87
N ASN A 597 -5.54 22.31 30.36
CA ASN A 597 -6.56 22.85 31.25
C ASN A 597 -7.59 23.71 30.46
N PRO A 598 -8.86 23.29 30.35
CA PRO A 598 -9.87 24.02 29.58
C PRO A 598 -10.18 25.44 30.05
N THR A 599 -9.87 25.79 31.31
CA THR A 599 -10.06 27.15 31.83
C THR A 599 -9.00 28.14 31.33
N GLU A 600 -7.91 27.65 30.75
CA GLU A 600 -6.81 28.45 30.18
C GLU A 600 -6.94 28.63 28.66
N HIS A 601 -8.01 28.11 28.04
CA HIS A 601 -8.22 28.22 26.60
C HIS A 601 -8.53 29.66 26.19
N PHE A 602 -7.55 30.36 25.63
CA PHE A 602 -7.73 31.67 25.04
C PHE A 602 -8.45 31.56 23.69
N LYS A 603 -9.77 31.65 23.73
CA LYS A 603 -10.66 31.43 22.58
C LYS A 603 -11.67 32.55 22.35
N THR A 604 -12.33 32.49 21.19
CA THR A 604 -13.51 33.28 20.84
C THR A 604 -14.77 32.47 21.15
N THR A 605 -15.71 33.11 21.82
CA THR A 605 -17.08 32.62 22.03
C THR A 605 -18.07 33.69 21.55
N ARG A 606 -19.35 33.36 21.39
CA ARG A 606 -20.41 34.32 21.00
C ARG A 606 -20.40 35.57 21.89
N LEU A 607 -20.19 35.39 23.19
CA LEU A 607 -20.10 36.49 24.17
C LEU A 607 -18.84 37.37 24.00
N LEU A 608 -17.73 36.80 23.53
CA LEU A 608 -16.47 37.52 23.35
C LEU A 608 -16.29 38.09 21.95
N LEU A 609 -17.07 37.64 20.95
CA LEU A 609 -16.85 37.93 19.53
C LEU A 609 -16.71 39.42 19.23
N ASP A 610 -17.61 40.26 19.73
CA ASP A 610 -17.56 41.71 19.48
C ASP A 610 -16.42 42.39 20.25
N GLN A 611 -16.02 41.86 21.41
CA GLN A 611 -14.82 42.29 22.12
C GLN A 611 -13.54 41.95 21.33
N ARG A 612 -13.46 40.75 20.73
CA ARG A 612 -12.34 40.34 19.86
C ARG A 612 -12.24 41.22 18.60
N LYS A 613 -13.38 41.65 18.04
CA LYS A 613 -13.44 42.62 16.94
C LYS A 613 -13.03 44.05 17.34
N ALA A 614 -13.41 44.49 18.54
CA ALA A 614 -13.02 45.79 19.09
C ALA A 614 -11.53 45.88 19.44
N GLY A 615 -10.89 44.73 19.72
CA GLY A 615 -9.44 44.58 19.77
C GLY A 615 -8.96 43.75 20.96
N ILE A 616 -7.90 42.99 20.74
CA ILE A 616 -7.24 42.08 21.69
C ILE A 616 -5.91 42.71 22.07
N ASP A 617 -5.64 42.82 23.37
CA ASP A 617 -4.32 43.21 23.88
C ASP A 617 -3.35 42.03 23.71
N ILE A 618 -2.16 42.27 23.14
CA ILE A 618 -1.18 41.21 22.86
C ILE A 618 -0.66 40.61 24.16
N ASP A 619 -0.37 41.44 25.17
CA ASP A 619 0.17 41.00 26.45
C ASP A 619 -0.82 40.13 27.25
N ALA A 620 -2.12 40.25 26.93
CA ALA A 620 -3.17 39.41 27.49
C ALA A 620 -3.35 38.05 26.79
N MET A 621 -2.64 37.80 25.68
CA MET A 621 -2.66 36.51 24.98
C MET A 621 -1.63 35.52 25.55
N PRO A 622 -1.85 34.20 25.38
CA PRO A 622 -0.80 33.20 25.57
C PRO A 622 0.47 33.51 24.75
N LEU A 623 1.64 33.22 25.31
CA LEU A 623 2.94 33.56 24.69
C LEU A 623 3.14 32.94 23.30
N ASN A 624 2.60 31.75 23.04
CA ASN A 624 2.62 31.16 21.70
C ASN A 624 1.77 31.95 20.67
N PHE A 625 0.79 32.74 21.09
CA PHE A 625 0.06 33.64 20.19
C PHE A 625 0.81 34.96 20.02
N GLN A 626 1.50 35.45 21.05
CA GLN A 626 2.39 36.61 20.96
C GLN A 626 3.54 36.34 19.98
N ASP A 627 4.20 35.18 20.11
CA ASP A 627 5.25 34.71 19.21
C ASP A 627 4.74 34.53 17.77
N ALA A 628 3.55 33.95 17.59
CA ALA A 628 2.94 33.82 16.26
C ALA A 628 2.67 35.19 15.61
N VAL A 629 2.21 36.18 16.39
CA VAL A 629 2.08 37.58 15.94
C VAL A 629 3.45 38.16 15.55
N LYS A 630 4.48 37.95 16.38
CA LYS A 630 5.85 38.43 16.14
C LYS A 630 6.45 37.87 14.85
N VAL A 631 6.36 36.54 14.65
CA VAL A 631 6.79 35.86 13.41
C VAL A 631 6.01 36.38 12.20
N THR A 632 4.67 36.49 12.31
CA THR A 632 3.81 36.96 11.21
C THR A 632 4.20 38.37 10.76
N ARG A 633 4.42 39.30 11.71
CA ARG A 633 4.90 40.67 11.45
C ARG A 633 6.30 40.68 10.82
N LYS A 634 7.26 39.91 11.35
CA LYS A 634 8.65 39.84 10.83
C LYS A 634 8.74 39.25 9.42
N LEU A 635 7.77 38.43 9.01
CA LEU A 635 7.60 37.95 7.63
C LEU A 635 6.93 38.95 6.68
N GLY A 636 6.48 40.11 7.18
CA GLY A 636 5.75 41.12 6.39
C GLY A 636 4.30 40.75 6.09
N ILE A 637 3.73 39.77 6.79
CA ILE A 637 2.33 39.34 6.63
C ILE A 637 1.47 40.10 7.65
N GLN A 638 0.32 40.63 7.23
CA GLN A 638 -0.58 41.40 8.11
C GLN A 638 -1.62 40.52 8.85
N TYR A 639 -1.94 39.34 8.31
CA TYR A 639 -3.06 38.54 8.80
C TYR A 639 -2.61 37.18 9.32
N LEU A 640 -3.17 36.76 10.45
CA LEU A 640 -2.91 35.48 11.11
C LEU A 640 -4.22 34.74 11.36
N TRP A 641 -4.28 33.47 10.99
CA TRP A 641 -5.37 32.57 11.36
C TRP A 641 -4.96 31.73 12.57
N ILE A 642 -5.82 31.71 13.61
CA ILE A 642 -5.68 30.86 14.79
C ILE A 642 -7.05 30.21 15.04
N ASP A 643 -7.14 28.88 15.03
CA ASP A 643 -8.39 28.12 15.18
C ASP A 643 -9.25 28.60 16.36
N SER A 644 -8.66 28.76 17.53
CA SER A 644 -9.33 29.17 18.76
C SER A 644 -9.90 30.59 18.71
N LEU A 645 -9.37 31.48 17.86
CA LEU A 645 -9.81 32.87 17.72
C LEU A 645 -10.70 33.10 16.49
N CYS A 646 -10.40 32.43 15.38
CA CYS A 646 -11.09 32.57 14.09
C CYS A 646 -12.36 31.74 13.98
N ILE A 647 -12.58 30.76 14.86
CA ILE A 647 -13.81 29.96 14.95
C ILE A 647 -14.50 30.26 16.29
N VAL A 648 -15.82 30.42 16.28
CA VAL A 648 -16.63 30.68 17.47
C VAL A 648 -16.90 29.37 18.20
N GLN A 649 -16.13 29.11 19.27
CA GLN A 649 -16.00 27.76 19.87
C GLN A 649 -17.23 27.25 20.63
N ASP A 650 -18.23 28.10 20.89
CA ASP A 650 -19.52 27.76 21.50
C ASP A 650 -20.70 27.88 20.52
N ASP A 651 -20.41 27.99 19.22
CA ASP A 651 -21.38 27.99 18.13
C ASP A 651 -21.19 26.74 17.25
N THR A 652 -22.07 25.75 17.40
CA THR A 652 -22.00 24.49 16.65
C THR A 652 -22.05 24.70 15.13
N ASN A 653 -22.87 25.64 14.64
CA ASN A 653 -23.00 25.86 13.20
C ASN A 653 -21.74 26.52 12.62
N ASP A 654 -21.20 27.52 13.35
CA ASP A 654 -19.95 28.18 12.98
C ASP A 654 -18.79 27.17 12.98
N TRP A 655 -18.71 26.34 14.03
CA TRP A 655 -17.70 25.30 14.15
C TRP A 655 -17.80 24.24 13.04
N GLU A 656 -18.99 23.77 12.70
CA GLU A 656 -19.21 22.81 11.59
C GLU A 656 -18.79 23.40 10.23
N CYS A 657 -19.12 24.68 9.96
CA CYS A 657 -18.71 25.34 8.72
C CYS A 657 -17.19 25.56 8.64
N GLU A 658 -16.57 26.09 9.69
CA GLU A 658 -15.14 26.42 9.67
C GLU A 658 -14.24 25.17 9.77
N SER A 659 -14.66 24.13 10.49
CA SER A 659 -13.90 22.86 10.55
C SER A 659 -13.92 22.12 9.21
N ALA A 660 -15.03 22.15 8.47
CA ALA A 660 -15.08 21.61 7.11
C ALA A 660 -14.17 22.38 6.13
N ALA A 661 -13.98 23.68 6.35
CA ALA A 661 -13.09 24.52 5.55
C ALA A 661 -11.60 24.48 6.00
N MET A 662 -11.28 23.91 7.17
CA MET A 662 -9.97 24.01 7.82
C MET A 662 -8.80 23.56 6.93
N GLY A 663 -8.97 22.50 6.14
CA GLY A 663 -7.95 22.05 5.19
C GLY A 663 -7.65 23.08 4.07
N GLN A 664 -8.66 23.84 3.64
CA GLN A 664 -8.46 24.95 2.70
C GLN A 664 -7.71 26.11 3.37
N VAL A 665 -7.93 26.36 4.66
CA VAL A 665 -7.21 27.41 5.40
C VAL A 665 -5.70 27.14 5.44
N TYR A 666 -5.29 25.91 5.77
CA TYR A 666 -3.87 25.57 5.75
C TYR A 666 -3.28 25.57 4.32
N ASN A 667 -4.01 25.05 3.33
CA ASN A 667 -3.60 25.08 1.93
C ASN A 667 -3.47 26.49 1.34
N HIS A 668 -4.38 27.40 1.69
CA HIS A 668 -4.39 28.76 1.15
C HIS A 668 -3.47 29.72 1.93
N SER A 669 -3.08 29.39 3.16
CA SER A 669 -2.08 30.15 3.92
C SER A 669 -0.78 30.36 3.12
N SER A 670 -0.17 31.53 3.26
CA SER A 670 1.14 31.83 2.68
C SER A 670 2.25 31.01 3.35
N VAL A 671 2.09 30.75 4.65
CA VAL A 671 2.92 29.86 5.48
C VAL A 671 2.15 29.42 6.72
N THR A 672 2.38 28.18 7.16
CA THR A 672 1.91 27.68 8.46
C THR A 672 3.03 27.71 9.50
N ILE A 673 2.83 28.41 10.60
CA ILE A 673 3.72 28.44 11.76
C ILE A 673 3.36 27.25 12.65
N ARG A 674 4.27 26.32 12.88
CA ARG A 674 4.09 25.16 13.77
C ARG A 674 4.81 25.39 15.09
N ALA A 675 4.04 25.57 16.16
CA ALA A 675 4.52 25.86 17.51
C ALA A 675 4.49 24.59 18.38
N ALA A 676 5.65 23.97 18.57
CA ALA A 676 5.81 22.71 19.28
C ALA A 676 6.89 22.80 20.37
N PRO A 677 6.56 23.39 21.54
CA PRO A 677 7.48 23.51 22.66
C PRO A 677 7.90 22.14 23.21
N GLU A 678 9.11 22.07 23.77
CA GLU A 678 9.69 20.83 24.30
C GLU A 678 8.88 20.30 25.50
N SER A 679 8.46 19.03 25.42
CA SER A 679 7.86 18.34 26.55
C SER A 679 8.94 17.98 27.57
N SER A 680 9.17 18.85 28.56
CA SER A 680 9.97 18.46 29.72
C SER A 680 9.37 17.18 30.34
N ARG A 681 10.19 16.14 30.55
CA ARG A 681 9.77 14.82 31.05
C ARG A 681 9.27 14.83 32.51
N THR A 682 9.03 16.00 33.07
CA THR A 682 8.49 16.22 34.41
C THR A 682 7.05 16.71 34.32
N SER A 683 6.14 15.85 34.75
CA SER A 683 4.75 16.21 34.98
C SER A 683 4.61 17.48 35.85
N SER A 684 3.60 18.29 35.52
CA SER A 684 2.98 19.34 36.35
C SER A 684 3.53 20.78 36.38
N LYS A 685 4.54 21.22 35.60
CA LYS A 685 4.93 22.65 35.58
C LYS A 685 5.17 23.29 34.19
N GLN A 686 4.20 24.14 33.83
CA GLN A 686 4.33 25.41 33.08
C GLN A 686 4.84 25.42 31.62
N TYR A 687 3.90 25.59 30.68
CA TYR A 687 4.13 26.15 29.34
C TYR A 687 4.26 27.69 29.39
N THR A 688 5.35 28.24 29.94
CA THR A 688 5.48 29.69 30.22
C THR A 688 6.57 30.42 29.43
N GLY A 689 7.07 29.85 28.33
CA GLY A 689 8.16 30.46 27.53
C GLY A 689 7.74 31.08 26.19
N GLY A 690 6.62 30.65 25.59
CA GLY A 690 6.45 30.80 24.14
C GLY A 690 7.17 29.68 23.38
N PHE A 691 7.23 29.76 22.05
CA PHE A 691 8.00 28.87 21.17
C PHE A 691 9.28 29.52 20.61
N LEU A 692 9.45 30.84 20.74
CA LEU A 692 10.69 31.53 20.40
C LEU A 692 11.70 31.50 21.56
N CYS A 693 11.25 31.54 22.81
CA CYS A 693 12.16 31.45 23.96
C CYS A 693 12.75 30.03 24.10
N ARG A 694 14.07 29.91 23.97
CA ARG A 694 14.79 28.65 24.16
C ARG A 694 15.13 28.35 25.63
N PRO A 695 15.13 27.08 26.06
CA PRO A 695 15.64 26.71 27.38
C PRO A 695 17.10 27.11 27.57
N THR A 696 17.38 27.94 28.59
CA THR A 696 18.73 28.34 28.97
C THR A 696 19.54 27.12 29.44
N GLY A 697 20.48 26.66 28.61
CA GLY A 697 21.29 25.47 28.84
C GLY A 697 21.38 24.51 27.65
N ALA A 698 20.64 24.72 26.56
CA ALA A 698 20.63 23.81 25.41
C ALA A 698 21.97 23.71 24.63
N THR A 699 22.86 24.70 24.78
CA THR A 699 24.07 24.89 23.96
C THR A 699 25.23 23.94 24.25
N ASP A 700 25.26 23.27 25.41
CA ASP A 700 26.38 22.41 25.82
C ASP A 700 26.31 20.99 25.22
N SER A 701 25.89 20.88 23.95
CA SER A 701 26.06 19.67 23.16
C SER A 701 27.56 19.45 22.89
N PRO A 702 28.18 18.32 23.29
CA PRO A 702 29.59 18.07 23.02
C PRO A 702 29.81 18.08 21.50
N THR A 703 30.65 19.02 21.06
CA THR A 703 30.85 19.33 19.64
C THR A 703 32.25 18.93 19.22
N VAL A 704 32.36 18.09 18.19
CA VAL A 704 33.65 17.68 17.61
C VAL A 704 33.88 18.46 16.32
N GLU A 705 35.02 19.15 16.21
CA GLU A 705 35.47 19.78 14.97
C GLU A 705 36.21 18.77 14.10
N ILE A 706 35.90 18.74 12.79
CA ILE A 706 36.45 17.80 11.82
C ILE A 706 36.98 18.57 10.60
N PRO A 707 38.23 18.34 10.17
CA PRO A 707 38.79 18.95 8.97
C PRO A 707 37.93 18.69 7.72
N TYR A 708 37.53 19.76 7.03
CA TYR A 708 36.83 19.68 5.75
C TYR A 708 37.85 19.73 4.59
N ARG A 709 37.77 18.74 3.70
CA ARG A 709 38.59 18.67 2.50
C ARG A 709 37.72 18.70 1.25
N LYS A 710 38.12 19.53 0.27
CA LYS A 710 37.55 19.53 -1.08
C LYS A 710 37.84 18.19 -1.76
N ARG A 711 37.11 17.89 -2.86
CA ARG A 711 37.26 16.64 -3.64
C ARG A 711 38.65 16.42 -4.26
N ASN A 712 39.45 17.48 -4.41
CA ASN A 712 40.85 17.43 -4.83
C ASN A 712 41.83 17.07 -3.68
N GLY A 713 41.33 16.83 -2.45
CA GLY A 713 42.12 16.53 -1.25
C GLY A 713 42.59 17.76 -0.45
N GLU A 714 42.41 18.97 -0.99
CA GLU A 714 42.81 20.24 -0.38
C GLU A 714 42.04 20.50 0.91
N LEU A 715 42.74 20.88 1.99
CA LEU A 715 42.11 21.29 3.25
C LEU A 715 41.50 22.69 3.09
N ALA A 716 40.20 22.80 3.31
CA ALA A 716 39.42 24.02 3.01
C ALA A 716 38.55 24.49 4.20
N GLY A 717 38.97 24.17 5.42
CA GLY A 717 38.31 24.57 6.66
C GLY A 717 37.88 23.38 7.50
N SER A 718 36.76 23.52 8.20
CA SER A 718 36.21 22.50 9.11
C SER A 718 34.68 22.42 9.03
N TRP A 719 34.16 21.26 9.39
CA TRP A 719 32.75 21.03 9.75
C TRP A 719 32.70 20.43 11.15
N PHE A 720 31.51 20.25 11.71
CA PHE A 720 31.32 19.92 13.12
C PHE A 720 30.30 18.79 13.28
N MET A 721 30.43 18.01 14.35
CA MET A 721 29.49 16.96 14.73
C MET A 721 28.98 17.14 16.16
N GLN A 722 27.68 16.95 16.36
CA GLN A 722 27.00 17.01 17.67
C GLN A 722 26.01 15.85 17.81
N PRO A 723 25.74 15.32 19.01
CA PRO A 723 24.66 14.35 19.24
C PRO A 723 23.29 14.88 18.79
N ASP A 724 22.60 14.09 17.97
CA ASP A 724 21.25 14.41 17.50
C ASP A 724 20.21 14.05 18.56
N LYS A 725 19.87 15.04 19.38
CA LYS A 725 18.89 14.90 20.47
C LYS A 725 17.46 14.55 19.98
N TYR A 726 17.16 14.67 18.68
CA TYR A 726 15.78 14.61 18.14
C TYR A 726 15.63 13.75 16.89
N PHE A 727 16.40 12.67 16.75
CA PHE A 727 16.37 11.78 15.57
C PHE A 727 14.99 11.12 15.29
N HIS A 728 14.07 11.16 16.25
CA HIS A 728 12.70 10.65 16.10
C HIS A 728 11.69 11.80 15.91
N ILE A 729 11.28 12.03 14.65
CA ILE A 729 10.23 12.99 14.28
C ILE A 729 8.86 12.56 14.85
N GLY A 730 8.57 11.26 14.86
CA GLY A 730 7.27 10.71 15.26
C GLY A 730 6.93 10.69 16.75
N ASN A 731 7.60 11.49 17.59
CA ASN A 731 7.39 11.48 19.05
C ASN A 731 7.23 12.88 19.66
N TRP A 732 6.77 13.86 18.88
CA TRP A 732 6.54 15.24 19.33
C TRP A 732 5.10 15.46 19.80
N ASP A 733 4.95 16.28 20.86
CA ASP A 733 3.66 16.63 21.47
C ASP A 733 2.59 17.09 20.46
N LEU A 734 2.99 17.75 19.37
CA LEU A 734 2.09 18.22 18.32
C LEU A 734 1.37 17.03 17.66
N HIS A 735 2.12 16.02 17.18
CA HIS A 735 1.60 14.84 16.48
C HIS A 735 0.65 13.96 17.31
N THR A 736 0.45 14.25 18.61
CA THR A 736 -0.60 13.62 19.42
C THR A 736 -2.03 14.15 19.13
N ARG A 737 -2.18 15.20 18.31
CA ARG A 737 -3.47 15.79 17.90
C ARG A 737 -3.91 15.26 16.52
N GLY A 738 -5.17 14.84 16.41
CA GLY A 738 -5.75 14.31 15.14
C GLY A 738 -5.78 15.31 13.97
N TRP A 739 -5.71 16.62 14.23
CA TRP A 739 -5.73 17.65 13.17
C TRP A 739 -4.35 17.92 12.54
N VAL A 740 -3.26 17.45 13.15
CA VAL A 740 -1.90 17.75 12.66
C VAL A 740 -1.64 17.18 11.28
N LEU A 741 -2.31 16.10 10.88
CA LEU A 741 -2.20 15.58 9.51
C LEU A 741 -2.61 16.64 8.45
N GLN A 742 -3.64 17.44 8.72
CA GLN A 742 -4.06 18.52 7.81
C GLN A 742 -3.09 19.70 7.85
N GLU A 743 -2.66 20.08 9.06
CA GLU A 743 -1.63 21.11 9.32
C GLU A 743 -0.27 20.74 8.68
N GLU A 744 -0.02 19.44 8.51
CA GLU A 744 1.20 18.86 7.97
C GLU A 744 1.18 18.72 6.45
N GLN A 745 0.16 18.04 5.91
CA GLN A 745 0.08 17.63 4.50
C GLN A 745 -0.48 18.71 3.57
N LEU A 746 -1.32 19.61 4.08
CA LEU A 746 -1.99 20.63 3.25
C LEU A 746 -1.24 21.97 3.23
N ALA A 747 -0.41 22.25 4.24
CA ALA A 747 0.39 23.47 4.27
C ALA A 747 1.49 23.45 3.21
N ARG A 748 1.39 24.33 2.19
CA ARG A 748 2.38 24.45 1.10
C ARG A 748 3.78 24.90 1.58
N ARG A 749 3.85 25.52 2.77
CA ARG A 749 5.06 26.00 3.45
C ARG A 749 4.84 25.92 4.95
N SER A 750 5.84 25.45 5.70
CA SER A 750 5.77 25.37 7.15
C SER A 750 7.05 25.89 7.79
N ILE A 751 6.95 26.86 8.69
CA ILE A 751 8.05 27.20 9.59
C ILE A 751 7.75 26.51 10.91
N SER A 752 8.64 25.65 11.37
CA SER A 752 8.41 24.85 12.56
C SER A 752 9.45 25.11 13.63
N TYR A 753 8.99 25.37 14.85
CA TYR A 753 9.83 25.69 16.01
C TYR A 753 9.74 24.55 17.02
N TYR A 754 10.88 23.86 17.25
CA TYR A 754 10.99 22.65 18.07
C TYR A 754 12.21 22.75 19.01
N GLY A 755 12.00 22.99 20.31
CA GLY A 755 13.09 23.04 21.29
C GLY A 755 14.20 24.05 20.91
N ASP A 756 15.40 23.56 20.57
CA ASP A 756 16.53 24.36 20.09
C ASP A 756 16.69 24.39 18.55
N LYS A 757 15.72 23.86 17.77
CA LYS A 757 15.74 23.81 16.31
C LYS A 757 14.62 24.66 15.68
N VAL A 758 14.90 25.19 14.48
CA VAL A 758 13.91 25.75 13.55
C VAL A 758 14.06 25.01 12.22
N SER A 759 12.95 24.63 11.58
CA SER A 759 12.96 23.99 10.27
C SER A 759 11.96 24.63 9.30
N TRP A 760 12.24 24.45 8.01
CA TRP A 760 11.44 24.85 6.86
C TRP A 760 10.94 23.61 6.11
#